data_AF-A0A2S7PBX6-F1
#
_entry.id   AF-A0A2S7PBX6-F1
#
_cell.length_a   1.000
_cell.length_b   1.000
_cell.length_c   1.000
_cell.angle_alpha   90.00
_cell.angle_beta   90.00
_cell.angle_gamma   90.00
#
_symmetry.space_group_name_H-M   'P 1'
#
loop_
_entity.id
_entity.type
_entity.pdbx_description
1 polymer ?
#
loop_
_entity_poly.entity_id
_entity_poly.type
_entity_poly.pdbx_seq_one_letter_code
_entity_poly.pdbx_strand_id
1 'polypeptide(L)'
;MQLLLYFSILLTTSAANVRLQSRADDSCETAIQDNIGDDFTTLTSGGTAGLGVEFESPFFYFINPNCNNDDTNAAKKEIIAERTGKNWQLTADTGGGAGKLQAEYIFDGENIKVGSSSGDAAAAGKSAADDLIAWHPWSPRADPTKPNTLNIANSKCNPWNIEGPSLKDDPAKLSWSPQVTVAMPLEGLYSLMKEQKADPDPGPNRNILDGFGTNLALVTKDYFQTNPNDINGNSVTDDVLGFCSLVLTFAKSASKALKGDESPKLRSSFMPRTEFNTIYNQVKSKFKGDLFALFDVLACYTTAKDGSVSIDADYCSGDVKKPSSLNKFKDLTYSNPAAKPAASVNIKDWITGIGAGTGDKDLLSKFDESIDGSIGGRGNLVEKMYNNDRSVPLFEFRDLVEKTTAEFETFMGDVDKAVQDLHTTFAKSPQKKKRDIPASCYSAASGTITPPPSKTPSCELHNEDPDQGINQAFCLCDSSITLTPLPATNAQSESCAYKSIPTGTSARETVTTATEVWTSNCAACTIVGGIADAETCTSVKGCTPTAAPTPTIAAWVGNLSTIDIGNAEDGNGGKDLATEMFGKLKAMCSGSTCKGDHAEMDHVEAVIADGEEPLKPAMYLQDATYSSQAVLEKMLSVGISSWIAALNDDTLKLCKDVEYEADADETGSGCGKGPIPTKLVRRKVRADTREVLYERGGLAEEERKLAERCSDTCDHPMVCHYKARMCSAPNEITVVAVVMAGAGDPYANRLNIGITLDKEGDGFLCEEITAALTAATVLLAPELLEADALEGVELETICGIIKDPSSIVENLKETKASRRVVRRAPKAVLAF
;
A
#
# COMPACT_ATOMS: atom_id res chain seq x y z
N MET A 1 41.29 66.54 -29.14
CA MET A 1 40.15 65.92 -29.85
C MET A 1 40.45 64.55 -30.48
N GLN A 2 41.70 64.16 -30.74
CA GLN A 2 42.03 62.82 -31.28
C GLN A 2 42.08 61.68 -30.23
N LEU A 3 42.10 62.00 -28.93
CA LEU A 3 42.14 60.97 -27.86
C LEU A 3 40.75 60.37 -27.53
N LEU A 4 39.66 61.07 -27.87
CA LEU A 4 38.29 60.61 -27.62
C LEU A 4 37.78 59.64 -28.70
N LEU A 5 38.36 59.67 -29.91
CA LEU A 5 37.99 58.76 -31.00
C LEU A 5 38.59 57.36 -30.83
N TYR A 6 39.73 57.22 -30.14
CA TYR A 6 40.34 55.91 -29.88
C TYR A 6 39.62 55.13 -28.76
N PHE A 7 38.99 55.83 -27.80
CA PHE A 7 38.21 55.17 -26.76
C PHE A 7 36.87 54.61 -27.27
N SER A 8 36.27 55.18 -28.31
CA SER A 8 35.03 54.65 -28.91
C SER A 8 35.25 53.42 -29.80
N ILE A 9 36.46 53.22 -30.34
CA ILE A 9 36.78 52.06 -31.21
C ILE A 9 37.24 50.85 -30.37
N LEU A 10 37.83 51.08 -29.19
CA LEU A 10 38.16 50.01 -28.24
C LEU A 10 36.95 49.46 -27.47
N LEU A 11 35.84 50.21 -27.38
CA LEU A 11 34.59 49.76 -26.75
C LEU A 11 33.62 49.03 -27.71
N THR A 12 33.96 48.92 -29.00
CA THR A 12 33.14 48.20 -30.00
C THR A 12 33.75 46.88 -30.48
N THR A 13 34.91 46.48 -29.95
CA THR A 13 35.56 45.19 -30.28
C THR A 13 35.66 44.20 -29.11
N SER A 14 35.10 44.52 -27.94
CA SER A 14 35.00 43.59 -26.80
C SER A 14 33.62 42.90 -26.68
N ALA A 15 32.68 43.17 -27.58
CA ALA A 15 31.31 42.66 -27.54
C ALA A 15 31.06 41.43 -28.45
N ALA A 16 32.10 40.72 -28.89
CA ALA A 16 31.97 39.59 -29.84
C ALA A 16 32.39 38.21 -29.27
N ASN A 17 32.69 38.08 -27.98
CA ASN A 17 33.02 36.79 -27.36
C ASN A 17 32.44 36.62 -25.95
N VAL A 18 31.23 37.13 -25.71
CA VAL A 18 30.39 36.53 -24.67
C VAL A 18 29.71 35.35 -25.34
N ARG A 19 30.22 34.13 -25.11
CA ARG A 19 29.45 32.91 -25.39
C ARG A 19 28.14 33.08 -24.65
N LEU A 20 27.05 33.33 -25.39
CA LEU A 20 25.70 33.05 -24.94
C LEU A 20 25.67 31.55 -24.63
N GLN A 21 25.98 31.21 -23.38
CA GLN A 21 25.71 29.89 -22.84
C GLN A 21 24.20 29.73 -22.96
N SER A 22 23.76 28.83 -23.84
CA SER A 22 22.36 28.64 -24.14
C SER A 22 21.63 28.30 -22.85
N ARG A 23 20.58 29.06 -22.54
CA ARG A 23 19.59 28.81 -21.48
C ARG A 23 18.85 27.46 -21.58
N ALA A 24 19.33 26.54 -22.41
CA ALA A 24 18.76 25.22 -22.65
C ALA A 24 19.19 24.18 -21.60
N ASP A 25 20.30 24.40 -20.87
CA ASP A 25 20.78 23.42 -19.89
C ASP A 25 20.03 23.51 -18.54
N ASP A 26 19.54 24.69 -18.16
CA ASP A 26 18.74 24.86 -16.92
C ASP A 26 17.44 24.03 -16.96
N SER A 27 16.81 23.82 -18.13
CA SER A 27 15.56 23.05 -18.18
C SER A 27 15.79 21.56 -17.97
N CYS A 28 16.92 21.04 -18.43
CA CYS A 28 17.28 19.64 -18.23
C CYS A 28 17.75 19.40 -16.80
N GLU A 29 18.57 20.27 -16.22
CA GLU A 29 19.01 20.14 -14.83
C GLU A 29 17.85 20.35 -13.84
N THR A 30 16.92 21.27 -14.14
CA THR A 30 15.71 21.42 -13.34
C THR A 30 14.74 20.25 -13.54
N ALA A 31 14.59 19.71 -14.76
CA ALA A 31 13.78 18.51 -14.98
C ALA A 31 14.40 17.26 -14.33
N ILE A 32 15.72 17.13 -14.34
CA ILE A 32 16.44 16.04 -13.67
C ILE A 32 16.32 16.20 -12.15
N GLN A 33 16.54 17.39 -11.56
CA GLN A 33 16.29 17.64 -10.14
C GLN A 33 14.80 17.50 -9.76
N ASP A 34 13.88 17.71 -10.69
CA ASP A 34 12.45 17.47 -10.48
C ASP A 34 12.08 15.99 -10.44
N ASN A 35 12.95 15.11 -10.95
CA ASN A 35 12.80 13.66 -10.98
C ASN A 35 13.82 12.92 -10.08
N ILE A 36 14.82 13.62 -9.52
CA ILE A 36 15.71 13.09 -8.47
C ILE A 36 14.95 13.14 -7.14
N GLY A 37 14.45 11.98 -6.72
CA GLY A 37 13.66 11.80 -5.51
C GLY A 37 12.96 10.45 -5.42
N ASP A 38 12.89 9.69 -6.52
CA ASP A 38 12.15 8.42 -6.60
C ASP A 38 13.03 7.15 -6.47
N ASP A 39 14.34 7.28 -6.19
CA ASP A 39 15.24 6.12 -6.07
C ASP A 39 16.07 6.18 -4.77
N PHE A 40 15.50 5.76 -3.64
CA PHE A 40 16.27 5.34 -2.44
C PHE A 40 15.52 4.29 -1.59
N THR A 41 16.06 3.07 -1.64
CA THR A 41 16.07 1.93 -0.69
C THR A 41 14.82 1.61 0.17
N THR A 42 14.14 0.54 -0.28
CA THR A 42 13.21 -0.39 0.39
C THR A 42 12.08 0.21 1.20
N LEU A 43 11.11 0.73 0.45
CA LEU A 43 9.67 0.69 0.73
C LEU A 43 9.25 -0.62 1.43
N THR A 44 8.13 -0.60 2.16
CA THR A 44 7.30 -1.81 2.21
C THR A 44 7.12 -2.30 0.77
N SER A 45 7.37 -3.57 0.46
CA SER A 45 7.44 -4.08 -0.92
C SER A 45 6.19 -3.79 -1.77
N GLY A 46 5.08 -3.37 -1.16
CA GLY A 46 3.84 -2.98 -1.81
C GLY A 46 3.52 -1.47 -1.86
N GLY A 47 4.44 -0.58 -1.48
CA GLY A 47 4.26 0.87 -1.64
C GLY A 47 3.06 1.46 -0.89
N THR A 48 2.94 1.23 0.41
CA THR A 48 1.86 1.77 1.26
C THR A 48 2.42 2.36 2.55
N ALA A 49 1.69 3.29 3.17
CA ALA A 49 2.06 3.90 4.44
C ALA A 49 2.13 2.91 5.63
N GLY A 50 3.10 3.09 6.54
CA GLY A 50 3.18 2.43 7.84
C GLY A 50 4.62 2.18 8.31
N LEU A 51 5.10 2.92 9.32
CA LEU A 51 6.36 2.61 10.01
C LEU A 51 6.16 2.13 11.45
N GLY A 52 4.95 2.29 12.00
CA GLY A 52 4.54 1.64 13.25
C GLY A 52 3.78 2.56 14.19
N VAL A 53 3.25 1.95 15.23
CA VAL A 53 2.70 2.63 16.40
C VAL A 53 3.51 2.16 17.61
N GLU A 54 3.70 3.05 18.57
CA GLU A 54 4.32 2.74 19.84
C GLU A 54 3.32 3.10 20.94
N PHE A 55 3.16 2.24 21.93
CA PHE A 55 2.43 2.55 23.16
C PHE A 55 3.43 2.46 24.30
N GLU A 56 3.78 3.60 24.88
CA GLU A 56 4.69 3.69 26.02
C GLU A 56 3.89 3.86 27.31
N SER A 57 4.17 3.11 28.38
CA SER A 57 3.47 3.33 29.64
C SER A 57 4.33 4.12 30.63
N PRO A 58 3.86 5.31 31.08
CA PRO A 58 4.56 6.03 32.15
C PRO A 58 4.46 5.30 33.51
N PHE A 59 3.53 4.35 33.66
CA PHE A 59 3.23 3.67 34.91
C PHE A 59 3.74 2.23 34.98
N PHE A 60 4.17 1.66 33.84
CA PHE A 60 4.80 0.34 33.79
C PHE A 60 6.31 0.51 33.62
N TYR A 61 7.06 0.32 34.71
CA TYR A 61 8.51 0.54 34.70
C TYR A 61 9.29 -0.55 35.45
N PHE A 62 10.52 -0.74 34.97
CA PHE A 62 11.49 -1.70 35.45
C PHE A 62 12.65 -0.99 36.11
N ILE A 63 13.13 -1.52 37.24
CA ILE A 63 14.24 -0.94 38.00
C ILE A 63 15.35 -1.98 38.26
N ASN A 64 16.57 -1.60 37.92
CA ASN A 64 17.79 -2.24 38.42
C ASN A 64 18.76 -1.14 38.91
N PRO A 65 18.88 -0.92 40.24
CA PRO A 65 19.70 0.17 40.78
C PRO A 65 21.21 -0.03 40.57
N ASN A 66 21.65 -1.23 40.17
CA ASN A 66 23.05 -1.52 39.88
C ASN A 66 23.41 -1.30 38.40
N CYS A 67 22.43 -1.00 37.54
CA CYS A 67 22.64 -0.78 36.13
C CYS A 67 23.12 0.67 35.87
N ASN A 68 24.24 0.83 35.17
CA ASN A 68 24.73 2.15 34.76
C ASN A 68 23.94 2.67 33.54
N ASN A 69 24.17 3.93 33.16
CA ASN A 69 23.41 4.57 32.07
C ASN A 69 23.63 3.89 30.70
N ASP A 70 24.87 3.51 30.38
CA ASP A 70 25.21 2.90 29.09
C ASP A 70 24.56 1.52 28.95
N ASP A 71 24.61 0.68 30.00
CA ASP A 71 23.98 -0.64 29.99
C ASP A 71 22.44 -0.54 30.12
N THR A 72 21.90 0.53 30.71
CA THR A 72 20.46 0.83 30.70
C THR A 72 20.00 1.18 29.29
N ASN A 73 20.71 2.09 28.63
CA ASN A 73 20.43 2.49 27.25
C ASN A 73 20.61 1.33 26.27
N ALA A 74 21.56 0.43 26.52
CA ALA A 74 21.73 -0.79 25.71
C ALA A 74 20.57 -1.79 25.85
N ALA A 75 19.74 -1.68 26.89
CA ALA A 75 18.54 -2.51 27.06
C ALA A 75 17.29 -1.89 26.39
N LYS A 76 17.41 -0.68 25.84
CA LYS A 76 16.33 -0.03 25.07
C LYS A 76 16.00 -0.85 23.82
N LYS A 77 14.72 -0.93 23.46
CA LYS A 77 14.17 -1.69 22.32
C LYS A 77 14.39 -3.21 22.39
N GLU A 78 15.05 -3.71 23.41
CA GLU A 78 15.22 -5.14 23.61
C GLU A 78 13.93 -5.78 24.13
N ILE A 79 13.69 -7.02 23.71
CA ILE A 79 12.43 -7.73 24.00
C ILE A 79 12.35 -8.08 25.49
N ILE A 80 11.21 -7.77 26.10
CA ILE A 80 10.93 -8.07 27.50
C ILE A 80 10.34 -9.47 27.61
N ALA A 81 10.96 -10.33 28.41
CA ALA A 81 10.44 -11.66 28.74
C ALA A 81 9.96 -12.48 27.52
N GLU A 82 10.67 -12.36 26.39
CA GLU A 82 10.36 -13.05 25.12
C GLU A 82 8.95 -12.74 24.57
N ARG A 83 8.35 -11.61 24.96
CA ARG A 83 6.98 -11.27 24.59
C ARG A 83 6.90 -10.61 23.23
N THR A 84 6.53 -11.43 22.26
CA THR A 84 6.27 -11.05 20.87
C THR A 84 4.96 -11.67 20.41
N GLY A 85 4.25 -11.00 19.51
CA GLY A 85 3.13 -11.57 18.79
C GLY A 85 3.18 -11.24 17.30
N LYS A 86 2.11 -11.55 16.58
CA LYS A 86 2.02 -11.20 15.16
C LYS A 86 2.05 -9.67 15.04
N ASN A 87 3.14 -9.15 14.49
CA ASN A 87 3.38 -7.74 14.20
C ASN A 87 3.48 -6.80 15.42
N TRP A 88 3.75 -7.32 16.61
CA TRP A 88 4.04 -6.49 17.78
C TRP A 88 5.08 -7.14 18.69
N GLN A 89 5.80 -6.31 19.44
CA GLN A 89 6.76 -6.75 20.45
C GLN A 89 6.66 -5.86 21.69
N LEU A 90 6.78 -6.46 22.88
CA LEU A 90 6.94 -5.71 24.11
C LEU A 90 8.42 -5.47 24.37
N THR A 91 8.82 -4.20 24.44
CA THR A 91 10.19 -3.76 24.63
C THR A 91 10.31 -2.76 25.76
N ALA A 92 11.52 -2.29 26.01
CA ALA A 92 11.82 -1.28 27.01
C ALA A 92 12.21 0.06 26.37
N ASP A 93 11.70 1.18 26.90
CA ASP A 93 12.19 2.52 26.59
C ASP A 93 12.90 3.18 27.79
N THR A 94 13.70 4.20 27.52
CA THR A 94 14.55 4.92 28.47
C THR A 94 13.95 6.29 28.81
N GLY A 95 13.05 6.37 29.79
CA GLY A 95 12.53 7.66 30.29
C GLY A 95 12.91 8.01 31.73
N GLY A 96 13.73 7.19 32.40
CA GLY A 96 13.98 7.28 33.84
C GLY A 96 15.41 7.56 34.31
N GLY A 97 16.39 7.57 33.40
CA GLY A 97 17.82 7.59 33.72
C GLY A 97 18.38 6.21 34.09
N ALA A 98 19.63 6.18 34.57
CA ALA A 98 20.35 4.94 34.88
C ALA A 98 19.54 4.00 35.79
N GLY A 99 19.42 2.74 35.38
CA GLY A 99 18.74 1.70 36.12
C GLY A 99 17.22 1.78 36.08
N LYS A 100 16.63 2.58 35.20
CA LYS A 100 15.17 2.67 35.05
C LYS A 100 14.74 2.64 33.58
N LEU A 101 13.81 1.74 33.28
CA LEU A 101 13.20 1.55 31.96
C LEU A 101 11.68 1.58 32.06
N GLN A 102 10.99 1.93 30.99
CA GLN A 102 9.53 1.87 30.85
C GLN A 102 9.14 0.80 29.84
N ALA A 103 7.98 0.18 30.04
CA ALA A 103 7.45 -0.79 29.08
C ALA A 103 6.87 -0.07 27.86
N GLU A 104 7.13 -0.61 26.69
CA GLU A 104 6.66 -0.07 25.43
C GLU A 104 6.24 -1.21 24.49
N TYR A 105 5.00 -1.17 23.99
CA TYR A 105 4.60 -2.01 22.87
C TYR A 105 4.97 -1.31 21.57
N ILE A 106 5.80 -1.96 20.75
CA ILE A 106 6.16 -1.50 19.40
C ILE A 106 5.41 -2.37 18.39
N PHE A 107 4.70 -1.73 17.48
CA PHE A 107 3.98 -2.35 16.38
C PHE A 107 4.80 -2.24 15.11
N ASP A 108 5.02 -3.37 14.45
CA ASP A 108 5.84 -3.45 13.26
C ASP A 108 5.09 -2.86 12.06
N GLY A 109 5.42 -1.61 11.71
CA GLY A 109 4.79 -0.92 10.60
C GLY A 109 5.13 -1.49 9.22
N GLU A 110 6.25 -2.20 9.09
CA GLU A 110 6.61 -2.82 7.81
C GLU A 110 5.59 -3.90 7.42
N ASN A 111 5.01 -4.55 8.45
CA ASN A 111 3.97 -5.56 8.32
C ASN A 111 2.55 -4.98 8.53
N ILE A 112 2.36 -4.10 9.52
CA ILE A 112 1.11 -3.39 9.79
C ILE A 112 1.18 -2.03 9.09
N LYS A 113 0.66 -1.99 7.88
CA LYS A 113 0.57 -0.76 7.10
C LYS A 113 -0.46 0.17 7.73
N VAL A 114 -0.06 1.01 8.68
CA VAL A 114 -0.97 1.94 9.37
C VAL A 114 -1.58 2.92 8.35
N GLY A 115 -2.91 2.97 8.31
CA GLY A 115 -3.67 3.66 7.26
C GLY A 115 -4.06 2.76 6.08
N SER A 116 -3.79 1.45 6.13
CA SER A 116 -4.32 0.47 5.18
C SER A 116 -5.71 -0.03 5.58
N SER A 117 -6.46 -0.58 4.62
CA SER A 117 -7.83 -1.07 4.82
C SER A 117 -7.92 -2.51 5.35
N SER A 118 -6.80 -3.15 5.69
CA SER A 118 -6.80 -4.57 6.07
C SER A 118 -7.28 -4.84 7.51
N GLY A 119 -7.28 -3.82 8.38
CA GLY A 119 -7.59 -3.98 9.80
C GLY A 119 -6.48 -4.67 10.61
N ASP A 120 -5.32 -4.91 10.00
CA ASP A 120 -4.18 -5.57 10.66
C ASP A 120 -3.69 -4.78 11.89
N ALA A 121 -3.82 -3.45 11.87
CA ALA A 121 -3.40 -2.59 12.97
C ALA A 121 -4.30 -2.78 14.20
N ALA A 122 -5.62 -2.80 14.00
CA ALA A 122 -6.58 -3.10 15.05
C ALA A 122 -6.37 -4.51 15.62
N ALA A 123 -6.19 -5.51 14.74
CA ALA A 123 -5.96 -6.89 15.16
C ALA A 123 -4.66 -7.06 15.97
N ALA A 124 -3.58 -6.37 15.56
CA ALA A 124 -2.35 -6.35 16.34
C ALA A 124 -2.55 -5.66 17.68
N GLY A 125 -3.23 -4.50 17.70
CA GLY A 125 -3.56 -3.76 18.92
C GLY A 125 -4.34 -4.62 19.93
N LYS A 126 -5.35 -5.35 19.43
CA LYS A 126 -6.08 -6.36 20.21
C LYS A 126 -5.15 -7.43 20.77
N SER A 127 -4.28 -7.99 19.92
CA SER A 127 -3.38 -9.07 20.33
C SER A 127 -2.40 -8.62 21.42
N ALA A 128 -1.87 -7.40 21.34
CA ALA A 128 -0.99 -6.83 22.37
C ALA A 128 -1.75 -6.54 23.68
N ALA A 129 -2.99 -6.06 23.60
CA ALA A 129 -3.83 -5.87 24.77
C ALA A 129 -4.16 -7.19 25.49
N ASP A 130 -4.58 -8.20 24.73
CA ASP A 130 -4.87 -9.55 25.25
C ASP A 130 -3.61 -10.16 25.91
N ASP A 131 -2.43 -9.94 25.31
CA ASP A 131 -1.15 -10.39 25.84
C ASP A 131 -0.86 -9.82 27.23
N LEU A 132 -1.03 -8.51 27.43
CA LEU A 132 -0.80 -7.87 28.72
C LEU A 132 -1.81 -8.31 29.78
N ILE A 133 -3.09 -8.36 29.39
CA ILE A 133 -4.20 -8.76 30.27
C ILE A 133 -3.99 -10.19 30.76
N ALA A 134 -3.53 -11.09 29.89
CA ALA A 134 -3.23 -12.47 30.25
C ALA A 134 -1.94 -12.59 31.08
N TRP A 135 -0.90 -11.80 30.77
CA TRP A 135 0.40 -11.89 31.43
C TRP A 135 0.37 -11.40 32.88
N HIS A 136 -0.16 -10.19 33.08
CA HIS A 136 -0.28 -9.53 34.38
C HIS A 136 0.95 -9.78 35.30
N PRO A 137 2.15 -9.35 34.90
CA PRO A 137 3.42 -9.79 35.52
C PRO A 137 3.70 -9.23 36.90
N TRP A 138 2.93 -8.25 37.37
CA TRP A 138 2.99 -7.79 38.75
C TRP A 138 2.14 -8.66 39.70
N SER A 139 1.31 -9.58 39.17
CA SER A 139 0.53 -10.53 39.98
C SER A 139 1.34 -11.44 40.91
N PRO A 140 2.57 -11.90 40.57
CA PRO A 140 3.41 -12.67 41.47
C PRO A 140 3.82 -11.90 42.74
N ARG A 141 3.68 -10.56 42.81
CA ARG A 141 3.87 -9.85 44.10
C ARG A 141 2.89 -10.33 45.19
N ALA A 142 1.79 -10.99 44.82
CA ALA A 142 0.88 -11.61 45.77
C ALA A 142 1.45 -12.91 46.38
N ASP A 143 2.42 -13.54 45.70
CA ASP A 143 3.13 -14.72 46.14
C ASP A 143 4.58 -14.36 46.50
N PRO A 144 4.91 -14.16 47.79
CA PRO A 144 6.25 -13.77 48.21
C PRO A 144 7.34 -14.82 47.88
N THR A 145 6.96 -16.01 47.39
CA THR A 145 7.90 -17.04 46.95
C THR A 145 8.33 -16.89 45.49
N LYS A 146 7.68 -16.04 44.70
CA LYS A 146 8.05 -15.76 43.31
C LYS A 146 8.81 -14.43 43.19
N PRO A 147 9.98 -14.40 42.53
CA PRO A 147 10.70 -13.15 42.33
C PRO A 147 9.89 -12.23 41.40
N ASN A 148 9.70 -10.97 41.83
CA ASN A 148 9.03 -9.92 41.05
C ASN A 148 10.02 -9.30 40.05
N THR A 149 10.66 -10.17 39.26
CA THR A 149 11.71 -9.81 38.34
C THR A 149 11.50 -10.44 36.97
N LEU A 150 11.98 -9.79 35.93
CA LEU A 150 12.02 -10.34 34.58
C LEU A 150 13.39 -10.14 33.92
N ASN A 151 13.60 -10.84 32.82
CA ASN A 151 14.76 -10.62 31.96
C ASN A 151 14.35 -9.81 30.73
N ILE A 152 15.21 -8.89 30.33
CA ILE A 152 15.17 -8.16 29.07
C ILE A 152 16.25 -8.77 28.17
N ALA A 153 15.91 -9.12 26.94
CA ALA A 153 16.84 -9.72 25.99
C ALA A 153 18.13 -8.90 25.88
N ASN A 154 19.28 -9.58 25.76
CA ASN A 154 20.61 -8.97 25.62
C ASN A 154 21.04 -7.97 26.71
N SER A 155 20.24 -7.76 27.76
CA SER A 155 20.55 -6.82 28.83
C SER A 155 21.59 -7.41 29.78
N LYS A 156 22.69 -6.68 29.99
CA LYS A 156 23.69 -7.00 31.02
C LYS A 156 23.19 -6.73 32.44
N CYS A 157 22.05 -6.05 32.56
CA CYS A 157 21.44 -5.66 33.82
C CYS A 157 20.30 -6.60 34.23
N ASN A 158 20.26 -7.81 33.68
CA ASN A 158 19.33 -8.82 34.15
C ASN A 158 19.71 -9.35 35.55
N PRO A 159 18.72 -9.67 36.41
CA PRO A 159 17.29 -9.46 36.20
C PRO A 159 16.84 -8.04 36.59
N TRP A 160 15.73 -7.58 36.02
CA TRP A 160 15.09 -6.29 36.32
C TRP A 160 13.89 -6.46 37.25
N ASN A 161 13.72 -5.57 38.23
CA ASN A 161 12.53 -5.58 39.09
C ASN A 161 11.37 -4.84 38.43
N ILE A 162 10.16 -5.37 38.53
CA ILE A 162 8.95 -4.67 38.10
C ILE A 162 8.49 -3.79 39.26
N GLU A 163 8.37 -2.47 39.09
CA GLU A 163 8.03 -1.56 40.20
C GLU A 163 6.63 -0.96 40.08
N GLY A 164 6.20 -0.65 38.86
CA GLY A 164 4.80 -0.44 38.51
C GLY A 164 4.44 -1.29 37.29
N PRO A 165 3.17 -1.69 37.12
CA PRO A 165 1.98 -1.44 37.95
C PRO A 165 1.95 -2.20 39.30
N SER A 166 0.97 -1.91 40.15
CA SER A 166 0.73 -2.52 41.46
C SER A 166 -0.31 -3.64 41.42
N LEU A 167 -0.34 -4.50 42.45
CA LEU A 167 -1.30 -5.62 42.56
C LEU A 167 -2.79 -5.26 42.48
N LYS A 168 -3.15 -4.00 42.71
CA LYS A 168 -4.54 -3.53 42.66
C LYS A 168 -4.91 -2.98 41.29
N ASP A 169 -3.93 -2.76 40.43
CA ASP A 169 -4.15 -2.18 39.12
C ASP A 169 -4.75 -3.23 38.18
N ASP A 170 -5.79 -2.81 37.50
CA ASP A 170 -6.49 -3.60 36.49
C ASP A 170 -5.68 -3.53 35.19
N PRO A 171 -5.15 -4.66 34.66
CA PRO A 171 -4.33 -4.65 33.46
C PRO A 171 -5.04 -4.05 32.25
N ALA A 172 -6.37 -4.14 32.19
CA ALA A 172 -7.18 -3.57 31.13
C ALA A 172 -7.23 -2.03 31.18
N LYS A 173 -6.94 -1.42 32.34
CA LYS A 173 -7.04 0.03 32.59
C LYS A 173 -5.68 0.72 32.73
N LEU A 174 -4.59 0.03 32.47
CA LEU A 174 -3.27 0.65 32.49
C LEU A 174 -3.19 1.68 31.39
N SER A 175 -2.69 2.87 31.74
CA SER A 175 -2.55 3.98 30.81
C SER A 175 -1.26 3.85 30.00
N TRP A 176 -1.38 4.17 28.72
CA TRP A 176 -0.35 4.16 27.70
C TRP A 176 -0.42 5.46 26.89
N SER A 177 0.73 6.02 26.57
CA SER A 177 0.91 7.20 25.72
C SER A 177 1.23 6.73 24.30
N PRO A 178 0.28 6.80 23.36
CA PRO A 178 0.55 6.35 22.00
C PRO A 178 1.37 7.37 21.21
N GLN A 179 2.22 6.86 20.33
CA GLN A 179 2.97 7.60 19.32
C GLN A 179 2.76 6.90 17.97
N VAL A 180 2.38 7.65 16.93
CA VAL A 180 1.97 7.07 15.64
C VAL A 180 2.87 7.57 14.54
N THR A 181 3.60 6.70 13.84
CA THR A 181 4.43 7.09 12.69
C THR A 181 3.80 6.68 11.37
N VAL A 182 3.44 7.67 10.55
CA VAL A 182 2.78 7.46 9.25
C VAL A 182 3.24 8.45 8.19
N ALA A 183 3.04 8.06 6.93
CA ALA A 183 3.12 8.96 5.78
C ALA A 183 2.04 10.06 5.92
N MET A 184 2.42 11.33 5.74
CA MET A 184 1.44 12.42 5.77
C MET A 184 1.81 13.52 4.77
N PRO A 185 0.93 13.91 3.84
CA PRO A 185 1.15 15.10 3.01
C PRO A 185 1.23 16.36 3.88
N LEU A 186 2.03 17.34 3.45
CA LEU A 186 2.21 18.61 4.16
C LEU A 186 0.90 19.39 4.34
N GLU A 187 -0.05 19.24 3.44
CA GLU A 187 -1.40 19.80 3.54
C GLU A 187 -2.21 19.15 4.69
N GLY A 188 -2.11 17.83 4.83
CA GLY A 188 -2.70 17.08 5.94
C GLY A 188 -2.08 17.47 7.27
N LEU A 189 -0.74 17.54 7.31
CA LEU A 189 0.00 18.03 8.47
C LEU A 189 -0.43 19.44 8.88
N TYR A 190 -0.54 20.36 7.91
CA TYR A 190 -1.00 21.72 8.18
C TYR A 190 -2.44 21.77 8.67
N SER A 191 -3.32 20.87 8.20
CA SER A 191 -4.69 20.75 8.71
C SER A 191 -4.69 20.40 10.19
N LEU A 192 -3.90 19.41 10.61
CA LEU A 192 -3.76 19.01 12.01
C LEU A 192 -3.16 20.15 12.85
N MET A 193 -2.16 20.87 12.34
CA MET A 193 -1.59 22.04 13.02
C MET A 193 -2.62 23.17 13.23
N LYS A 194 -3.51 23.42 12.25
CA LYS A 194 -4.59 24.40 12.41
C LYS A 194 -5.55 23.99 13.52
N GLU A 195 -5.89 22.71 13.57
CA GLU A 195 -6.76 22.12 14.58
C GLU A 195 -6.18 22.25 15.98
N GLN A 196 -4.92 21.83 16.19
CA GLN A 196 -4.21 21.98 17.46
C GLN A 196 -4.17 23.42 17.95
N LYS A 197 -3.99 24.37 17.02
CA LYS A 197 -3.88 25.78 17.37
C LYS A 197 -5.22 26.38 17.78
N ALA A 198 -6.30 25.96 17.13
CA ALA A 198 -7.66 26.40 17.42
C ALA A 198 -8.16 25.83 18.74
N ASP A 199 -7.87 24.57 19.02
CA ASP A 199 -8.26 23.87 20.24
C ASP A 199 -7.06 23.13 20.88
N PRO A 200 -6.31 23.77 21.79
CA PRO A 200 -5.14 23.14 22.41
C PRO A 200 -5.50 22.03 23.40
N ASP A 201 -6.75 21.96 23.85
CA ASP A 201 -7.22 20.93 24.77
C ASP A 201 -7.77 19.73 23.95
N PRO A 202 -7.58 18.47 24.39
CA PRO A 202 -8.17 17.32 23.70
C PRO A 202 -9.69 17.31 23.84
N GLY A 203 -10.40 17.80 22.83
CA GLY A 203 -11.82 17.54 22.68
C GLY A 203 -12.07 16.17 22.03
N PRO A 204 -13.26 15.55 22.25
CA PRO A 204 -13.65 14.31 21.56
C PRO A 204 -13.81 14.49 20.04
N ASN A 205 -13.86 15.74 19.57
CA ASN A 205 -13.97 16.06 18.15
C ASN A 205 -12.61 16.28 17.48
N ARG A 206 -11.50 16.21 18.23
CA ARG A 206 -10.18 16.39 17.63
C ARG A 206 -9.75 15.15 16.87
N ASN A 207 -9.01 15.36 15.79
CA ASN A 207 -8.38 14.28 15.05
C ASN A 207 -7.45 13.50 16.00
N ILE A 208 -7.48 12.17 15.89
CA ILE A 208 -6.73 11.28 16.80
C ILE A 208 -5.21 11.43 16.67
N LEU A 209 -4.72 11.96 15.55
CA LEU A 209 -3.30 12.27 15.30
C LEU A 209 -2.91 13.67 15.80
N ASP A 210 -3.85 14.43 16.34
CA ASP A 210 -3.63 15.78 16.81
C ASP A 210 -3.22 15.79 18.30
N GLY A 211 -1.91 15.83 18.53
CA GLY A 211 -1.34 15.77 19.87
C GLY A 211 -1.47 17.04 20.72
N PHE A 212 -0.91 16.99 21.92
CA PHE A 212 -0.81 18.14 22.82
C PHE A 212 0.41 18.99 22.54
N GLY A 213 0.31 20.28 22.84
CA GLY A 213 1.47 21.15 22.77
C GLY A 213 1.12 22.62 22.63
N THR A 214 1.84 23.46 23.35
CA THR A 214 1.66 24.92 23.31
C THR A 214 2.71 25.62 22.44
N ASN A 215 3.71 24.89 21.93
CA ASN A 215 4.87 25.47 21.24
C ASN A 215 4.68 25.59 19.72
N LEU A 216 3.51 25.23 19.19
CA LEU A 216 3.24 25.27 17.76
C LEU A 216 3.23 26.70 17.20
N ALA A 217 4.12 26.97 16.25
CA ALA A 217 4.18 28.20 15.48
C ALA A 217 3.42 28.03 14.15
N LEU A 218 2.10 28.24 14.18
CA LEU A 218 1.24 28.14 13.00
C LEU A 218 1.44 29.34 12.06
N VAL A 219 2.05 29.13 10.90
CA VAL A 219 2.22 30.14 9.85
C VAL A 219 0.94 30.22 9.01
N THR A 220 0.41 31.43 8.86
CA THR A 220 -0.78 31.69 8.02
C THR A 220 -0.42 32.54 6.80
N LYS A 221 -1.36 32.70 5.86
CA LYS A 221 -1.16 33.55 4.67
C LYS A 221 -0.82 35.00 5.03
N ASP A 222 -1.28 35.48 6.17
CA ASP A 222 -1.03 36.85 6.64
C ASP A 222 0.45 37.09 6.97
N TYR A 223 1.26 36.05 7.23
CA TYR A 223 2.70 36.20 7.44
C TYR A 223 3.41 36.68 6.15
N PHE A 224 2.77 36.49 4.99
CA PHE A 224 3.29 36.87 3.68
C PHE A 224 2.76 38.22 3.19
N GLN A 225 2.06 39.00 4.03
CA GLN A 225 1.50 40.29 3.62
C GLN A 225 2.55 41.34 3.23
N THR A 226 3.79 41.16 3.68
CA THR A 226 4.95 41.99 3.30
C THR A 226 5.65 41.50 2.04
N ASN A 227 5.14 40.44 1.41
CA ASN A 227 5.75 39.73 0.28
C ASN A 227 7.22 39.32 0.54
N PRO A 228 7.52 38.62 1.64
CA PRO A 228 8.89 38.17 1.90
C PRO A 228 9.37 37.28 0.74
N ASN A 229 10.60 37.52 0.27
CA ASN A 229 11.16 36.88 -0.93
C ASN A 229 10.27 36.96 -2.20
N ASP A 230 9.50 38.04 -2.36
CA ASP A 230 8.56 38.20 -3.48
C ASP A 230 7.49 37.09 -3.56
N ILE A 231 7.19 36.46 -2.42
CA ILE A 231 6.13 35.45 -2.30
C ILE A 231 4.84 36.15 -1.89
N ASN A 232 3.85 36.15 -2.79
CA ASN A 232 2.55 36.74 -2.53
C ASN A 232 1.72 35.81 -1.63
N GLY A 233 1.24 36.30 -0.49
CA GLY A 233 0.42 35.54 0.46
C GLY A 233 -0.83 34.87 -0.14
N ASN A 234 -1.42 35.46 -1.18
CA ASN A 234 -2.57 34.86 -1.87
C ASN A 234 -2.20 33.63 -2.72
N SER A 235 -0.94 33.51 -3.13
CA SER A 235 -0.42 32.38 -3.90
C SER A 235 0.15 31.25 -3.04
N VAL A 236 0.27 31.47 -1.73
CA VAL A 236 0.78 30.47 -0.79
C VAL A 236 -0.26 29.37 -0.60
N THR A 237 0.17 28.13 -0.81
CA THR A 237 -0.63 26.91 -0.68
C THR A 237 -0.44 26.26 0.69
N ASP A 238 -1.36 25.39 1.09
CA ASP A 238 -1.37 24.78 2.43
C ASP A 238 -0.13 23.92 2.73
N ASP A 239 0.50 23.30 1.72
CA ASP A 239 1.77 22.58 1.88
C ASP A 239 2.95 23.52 2.20
N VAL A 240 2.98 24.71 1.59
CA VAL A 240 3.96 25.76 1.93
C VAL A 240 3.73 26.24 3.36
N LEU A 241 2.47 26.45 3.76
CA LEU A 241 2.14 26.83 5.13
C LEU A 241 2.49 25.72 6.13
N GLY A 242 2.27 24.46 5.78
CA GLY A 242 2.66 23.29 6.58
C GLY A 242 4.17 23.21 6.78
N PHE A 243 4.94 23.31 5.70
CA PHE A 243 6.41 23.34 5.77
C PHE A 243 6.92 24.53 6.61
N CYS A 244 6.40 25.73 6.36
CA CYS A 244 6.81 26.92 7.11
C CYS A 244 6.44 26.81 8.60
N SER A 245 5.27 26.26 8.93
CA SER A 245 4.84 26.04 10.32
C SER A 245 5.74 25.03 11.03
N LEU A 246 6.10 23.94 10.35
CA LEU A 246 7.00 22.92 10.86
C LEU A 246 8.38 23.51 11.17
N VAL A 247 9.04 24.12 10.19
CA VAL A 247 10.38 24.71 10.36
C VAL A 247 10.37 25.79 11.43
N LEU A 248 9.37 26.68 11.43
CA LEU A 248 9.31 27.78 12.39
C LEU A 248 9.06 27.28 13.83
N THR A 249 8.29 26.20 13.99
CA THR A 249 8.05 25.56 15.30
C THR A 249 9.36 25.04 15.89
N PHE A 250 10.16 24.29 15.13
CA PHE A 250 11.46 23.82 15.58
C PHE A 250 12.46 24.97 15.76
N ALA A 251 12.46 25.97 14.89
CA ALA A 251 13.37 27.10 14.98
C ALA A 251 13.12 27.96 16.23
N LYS A 252 11.87 28.40 16.47
CA LYS A 252 11.52 29.21 17.65
C LYS A 252 11.69 28.44 18.96
N SER A 253 11.54 27.12 18.93
CA SER A 253 11.72 26.28 20.11
C SER A 253 13.16 26.21 20.63
N ALA A 254 14.16 26.57 19.81
CA ALA A 254 15.55 26.72 20.23
C ALA A 254 15.77 27.90 21.19
N SER A 255 14.80 28.79 21.37
CA SER A 255 14.82 29.80 22.44
C SER A 255 14.77 29.20 23.85
N LYS A 256 14.33 27.94 23.98
CA LYS A 256 14.29 27.18 25.23
C LYS A 256 15.43 26.17 25.23
N ALA A 257 16.35 26.34 26.19
CA ALA A 257 17.43 25.39 26.39
C ALA A 257 16.88 23.97 26.61
N LEU A 258 17.53 22.99 25.99
CA LEU A 258 17.27 21.57 26.25
C LEU A 258 17.78 21.23 27.66
N LYS A 259 17.01 20.47 28.42
CA LYS A 259 17.49 19.80 29.63
C LYS A 259 18.46 18.68 29.24
N GLY A 260 19.18 18.15 30.24
CA GLY A 260 19.99 16.94 30.03
C GLY A 260 19.11 15.83 29.45
N ASP A 261 19.57 15.22 28.35
CA ASP A 261 18.90 14.16 27.60
C ASP A 261 17.56 14.54 26.95
N GLU A 262 17.21 15.83 26.90
CA GLU A 262 16.04 16.32 26.17
C GLU A 262 16.38 16.51 24.69
N SER A 263 15.66 15.81 23.80
CA SER A 263 15.74 16.02 22.35
C SER A 263 14.79 17.15 21.90
N PRO A 264 15.11 17.90 20.82
CA PRO A 264 14.17 18.80 20.16
C PRO A 264 12.84 18.14 19.76
N LYS A 265 12.74 16.80 19.74
CA LYS A 265 11.48 16.09 19.51
C LYS A 265 10.37 16.48 20.47
N LEU A 266 10.70 16.83 21.72
CA LEU A 266 9.72 17.25 22.72
C LEU A 266 9.18 18.68 22.49
N ARG A 267 9.56 19.32 21.38
CA ARG A 267 9.12 20.68 21.05
C ARG A 267 7.83 20.71 20.26
N SER A 268 7.43 19.61 19.64
CA SER A 268 6.25 19.51 18.77
C SER A 268 5.66 18.11 18.83
N SER A 269 4.33 18.02 18.85
CA SER A 269 3.59 16.77 18.60
C SER A 269 3.78 16.27 17.16
N PHE A 270 4.15 17.15 16.23
CA PHE A 270 4.46 16.82 14.84
C PHE A 270 5.96 16.64 14.64
N MET A 271 6.47 15.42 14.82
CA MET A 271 7.88 15.14 14.67
C MET A 271 8.19 14.58 13.27
N PRO A 272 9.06 15.24 12.48
CA PRO A 272 9.45 14.72 11.18
C PRO A 272 10.42 13.54 11.35
N ARG A 273 10.05 12.37 10.84
CA ARG A 273 10.94 11.21 10.74
C ARG A 273 11.78 11.24 9.46
N THR A 274 11.21 11.82 8.40
CA THR A 274 11.93 12.21 7.18
C THR A 274 12.72 13.50 7.42
N GLU A 275 13.93 13.60 6.89
CA GLU A 275 14.79 14.78 7.06
C GLU A 275 14.32 16.00 6.25
N PHE A 276 14.72 17.20 6.69
CA PHE A 276 14.12 18.46 6.22
C PHE A 276 14.45 18.79 4.76
N ASN A 277 15.56 18.30 4.16
CA ASN A 277 15.83 18.51 2.74
C ASN A 277 14.80 17.79 1.88
N THR A 278 14.46 16.56 2.22
CA THR A 278 13.45 15.73 1.51
C THR A 278 12.07 16.33 1.68
N ILE A 279 11.72 16.80 2.87
CA ILE A 279 10.46 17.54 3.08
C ILE A 279 10.44 18.82 2.23
N TYR A 280 11.53 19.60 2.23
CA TYR A 280 11.64 20.83 1.45
C TYR A 280 11.54 20.58 -0.06
N ASN A 281 12.07 19.47 -0.58
CA ASN A 281 11.98 19.13 -2.00
C ASN A 281 10.54 19.06 -2.52
N GLN A 282 9.56 18.76 -1.66
CA GLN A 282 8.14 18.77 -2.03
C GLN A 282 7.62 20.18 -2.38
N VAL A 283 8.21 21.21 -1.79
CA VAL A 283 7.74 22.61 -1.86
C VAL A 283 8.77 23.56 -2.47
N LYS A 284 10.00 23.09 -2.74
CA LYS A 284 11.15 23.88 -3.22
C LYS A 284 10.82 24.82 -4.39
N SER A 285 10.05 24.35 -5.37
CA SER A 285 9.68 25.13 -6.55
C SER A 285 8.75 26.33 -6.25
N LYS A 286 8.15 26.37 -5.06
CA LYS A 286 7.26 27.43 -4.58
C LYS A 286 8.00 28.50 -3.78
N PHE A 287 9.27 28.26 -3.43
CA PHE A 287 10.13 29.22 -2.75
C PHE A 287 11.02 29.97 -3.72
N LYS A 288 11.35 31.21 -3.34
CA LYS A 288 12.31 32.08 -4.04
C LYS A 288 13.28 32.65 -3.01
N GLY A 289 14.44 33.07 -3.49
CA GLY A 289 15.44 33.76 -2.68
C GLY A 289 16.07 32.87 -1.61
N ASP A 290 16.68 33.52 -0.62
CA ASP A 290 17.34 32.87 0.51
C ASP A 290 16.30 32.38 1.53
N LEU A 291 16.33 31.10 1.88
CA LEU A 291 15.33 30.50 2.76
C LEU A 291 15.38 31.11 4.16
N PHE A 292 16.58 31.42 4.68
CA PHE A 292 16.72 32.06 5.98
C PHE A 292 16.12 33.47 6.00
N ALA A 293 16.36 34.29 4.97
CA ALA A 293 15.77 35.62 4.85
C ALA A 293 14.24 35.59 4.88
N LEU A 294 13.62 34.57 4.29
CA LEU A 294 12.18 34.34 4.43
C LEU A 294 11.81 34.05 5.89
N PHE A 295 12.45 33.05 6.52
CA PHE A 295 12.12 32.67 7.89
C PHE A 295 12.43 33.75 8.93
N ASP A 296 13.41 34.63 8.72
CA ASP A 296 13.67 35.78 9.60
C ASP A 296 12.49 36.77 9.59
N VAL A 297 11.82 36.94 8.44
CA VAL A 297 10.59 37.73 8.35
C VAL A 297 9.41 36.96 8.95
N LEU A 298 9.24 35.67 8.65
CA LEU A 298 8.15 34.86 9.20
C LEU A 298 8.21 34.75 10.74
N ALA A 299 9.42 34.73 11.31
CA ALA A 299 9.64 34.70 12.75
C ALA A 299 9.10 35.95 13.48
N CYS A 300 8.91 37.05 12.77
CA CYS A 300 8.32 38.28 13.33
C CYS A 300 6.87 38.16 13.75
N TYR A 301 6.18 37.10 13.36
CA TYR A 301 4.75 36.96 13.59
C TYR A 301 4.45 35.83 14.56
N THR A 302 3.32 35.98 15.25
CA THR A 302 2.69 34.92 16.04
C THR A 302 1.19 34.89 15.74
N THR A 303 0.62 33.70 15.82
CA THR A 303 -0.79 33.43 15.53
C THR A 303 -1.53 33.15 16.84
N ALA A 304 -2.62 33.87 17.09
CA ALA A 304 -3.50 33.62 18.22
C ALA A 304 -4.46 32.45 17.95
N LYS A 305 -5.23 32.03 18.96
CA LYS A 305 -6.18 30.90 18.83
C LYS A 305 -7.29 31.17 17.80
N ASP A 306 -7.71 32.42 17.64
CA ASP A 306 -8.70 32.84 16.65
C ASP A 306 -8.13 32.99 15.23
N GLY A 307 -6.86 32.64 15.03
CA GLY A 307 -6.15 32.77 13.76
C GLY A 307 -5.62 34.18 13.48
N SER A 308 -5.85 35.16 14.36
CA SER A 308 -5.33 36.51 14.17
C SER A 308 -3.80 36.56 14.30
N VAL A 309 -3.16 37.36 13.44
CA VAL A 309 -1.71 37.51 13.39
C VAL A 309 -1.28 38.81 14.06
N SER A 310 -0.25 38.72 14.90
CA SER A 310 0.36 39.86 15.59
C SER A 310 1.88 39.79 15.54
N ILE A 311 2.56 40.88 15.89
CA ILE A 311 4.03 40.89 15.98
C ILE A 311 4.47 40.10 17.21
N ASP A 312 5.38 39.16 16.99
CA ASP A 312 6.11 38.46 18.03
C ASP A 312 7.22 39.37 18.56
N ALA A 313 6.95 40.01 19.69
CA ALA A 313 7.83 40.99 20.32
C ALA A 313 9.18 40.42 20.77
N ASP A 314 9.30 39.09 20.89
CA ASP A 314 10.58 38.46 21.23
C ASP A 314 11.58 38.57 20.08
N TYR A 315 11.10 38.54 18.84
CA TYR A 315 11.93 38.53 17.63
C TYR A 315 11.89 39.84 16.84
N CYS A 316 10.78 40.58 16.87
CA CYS A 316 10.59 41.74 16.02
C CYS A 316 9.89 42.91 16.74
N SER A 317 10.00 44.09 16.14
CA SER A 317 9.31 45.32 16.51
C SER A 317 8.54 45.88 15.32
N GLY A 318 7.87 47.03 15.49
CA GLY A 318 7.07 47.66 14.43
C GLY A 318 5.63 47.16 14.43
N ASP A 319 5.02 47.11 13.24
CA ASP A 319 3.65 46.66 13.04
C ASP A 319 3.56 45.52 12.03
N VAL A 320 2.40 44.87 11.99
CA VAL A 320 2.13 43.68 11.16
C VAL A 320 2.36 43.90 9.65
N LYS A 321 2.31 45.14 9.14
CA LYS A 321 2.58 45.46 7.74
C LYS A 321 4.04 45.85 7.47
N LYS A 322 4.79 46.17 8.52
CA LYS A 322 6.20 46.61 8.46
C LYS A 322 6.95 46.08 9.69
N PRO A 323 7.12 44.77 9.82
CA PRO A 323 7.89 44.19 10.91
C PRO A 323 9.36 44.61 10.76
N SER A 324 10.04 44.77 11.90
CA SER A 324 11.47 45.07 11.95
C SER A 324 12.17 44.06 12.85
N SER A 325 13.04 43.24 12.25
CA SER A 325 13.79 42.19 12.96
C SER A 325 14.70 42.78 14.05
N LEU A 326 14.62 42.21 15.25
CA LEU A 326 15.55 42.48 16.36
C LEU A 326 16.84 41.68 16.24
N ASN A 327 17.05 40.95 15.13
CA ASN A 327 18.21 40.11 14.87
C ASN A 327 18.43 38.95 15.87
N LYS A 328 17.43 38.60 16.68
CA LYS A 328 17.56 37.51 17.67
C LYS A 328 17.33 36.12 17.08
N PHE A 329 16.51 36.00 16.04
CA PHE A 329 16.13 34.70 15.47
C PHE A 329 17.34 33.93 14.91
N LYS A 330 18.26 34.63 14.22
CA LYS A 330 19.50 34.04 13.70
C LYS A 330 20.45 33.52 14.78
N ASP A 331 20.36 34.04 16.00
CA ASP A 331 21.27 33.71 17.11
C ASP A 331 20.76 32.52 17.95
N LEU A 332 19.57 31.99 17.63
CA LEU A 332 19.04 30.80 18.29
C LEU A 332 19.89 29.57 17.96
N THR A 333 20.10 28.71 18.95
CA THR A 333 20.94 27.53 18.84
C THR A 333 20.41 26.40 19.72
N TYR A 334 20.32 25.19 19.18
CA TYR A 334 20.22 23.98 19.99
C TYR A 334 21.61 23.56 20.46
N SER A 335 21.73 23.18 21.73
CA SER A 335 23.00 22.74 22.32
C SER A 335 22.78 21.46 23.11
N ASN A 336 23.64 20.48 22.88
CA ASN A 336 23.76 19.27 23.68
C ASN A 336 25.18 19.22 24.27
N PRO A 337 25.38 19.81 25.47
CA PRO A 337 26.68 19.80 26.13
C PRO A 337 27.08 18.42 26.67
N ALA A 338 26.14 17.46 26.75
CA ALA A 338 26.40 16.11 27.23
C ALA A 338 27.03 15.21 26.15
N ALA A 339 26.81 15.53 24.86
CA ALA A 339 27.49 14.86 23.76
C ALA A 339 29.02 14.99 23.84
N LYS A 340 29.74 14.00 23.31
CA LYS A 340 31.21 13.97 23.28
C LYS A 340 31.70 13.72 21.85
N PRO A 341 32.17 14.76 21.12
CA PRO A 341 32.25 16.17 21.54
C PRO A 341 30.87 16.81 21.69
N ALA A 342 30.81 17.92 22.44
CA ALA A 342 29.57 18.69 22.60
C ALA A 342 29.03 19.09 21.23
N ALA A 343 27.74 18.89 21.02
CA ALA A 343 27.06 19.16 19.76
C ALA A 343 26.24 20.44 19.87
N SER A 344 26.16 21.19 18.78
CA SER A 344 25.28 22.35 18.67
C SER A 344 24.91 22.61 17.22
N VAL A 345 23.70 23.12 17.00
CA VAL A 345 23.27 23.59 15.67
C VAL A 345 22.64 24.97 15.81
N ASN A 346 23.16 25.92 15.03
CA ASN A 346 22.58 27.26 14.92
C ASN A 346 21.41 27.25 13.93
N ILE A 347 20.34 27.97 14.27
CA ILE A 347 19.11 27.99 13.48
C ILE A 347 19.30 28.63 12.10
N LYS A 348 20.13 29.67 12.00
CA LYS A 348 20.43 30.27 10.70
C LYS A 348 21.17 29.29 9.80
N ASP A 349 22.22 28.68 10.32
CA ASP A 349 23.02 27.72 9.54
C ASP A 349 22.18 26.51 9.10
N TRP A 350 21.31 26.01 9.99
CA TRP A 350 20.38 24.95 9.67
C TRP A 350 19.42 25.32 8.54
N ILE A 351 18.69 26.43 8.67
CA ILE A 351 17.70 26.86 7.66
C ILE A 351 18.39 27.19 6.32
N THR A 352 19.55 27.84 6.34
CA THR A 352 20.34 28.10 5.12
C THR A 352 20.82 26.80 4.46
N GLY A 353 21.07 25.75 5.25
CA GLY A 353 21.49 24.44 4.75
C GLY A 353 20.37 23.63 4.09
N ILE A 354 19.10 23.89 4.41
CA ILE A 354 17.97 23.16 3.83
C ILE A 354 17.90 23.40 2.31
N GLY A 355 17.98 22.33 1.53
CA GLY A 355 17.91 22.36 0.07
C GLY A 355 19.24 22.66 -0.63
N ALA A 356 20.36 22.72 0.10
CA ALA A 356 21.70 22.95 -0.47
C ALA A 356 22.23 21.78 -1.33
N GLY A 357 21.51 20.65 -1.40
CA GLY A 357 21.78 19.56 -2.35
C GLY A 357 23.01 18.73 -2.02
N THR A 358 23.46 18.72 -0.77
CA THR A 358 24.69 18.00 -0.37
C THR A 358 24.51 16.49 -0.27
N GLY A 359 23.31 15.94 -0.46
CA GLY A 359 22.99 14.51 -0.26
C GLY A 359 23.02 14.05 1.21
N ASP A 360 23.65 14.84 2.08
CA ASP A 360 23.69 14.67 3.52
C ASP A 360 22.37 15.03 4.22
N LYS A 361 22.11 14.39 5.38
CA LYS A 361 21.10 14.81 6.36
C LYS A 361 21.24 16.30 6.71
N ASP A 362 20.11 16.98 6.90
CA ASP A 362 20.10 18.37 7.36
C ASP A 362 20.76 18.54 8.75
N LEU A 363 21.19 19.76 9.08
CA LEU A 363 21.96 20.04 10.29
C LEU A 363 21.20 19.76 11.59
N LEU A 364 19.86 19.88 11.62
CA LEU A 364 19.08 19.56 12.81
C LEU A 364 19.01 18.05 13.01
N SER A 365 18.78 17.29 11.93
CA SER A 365 18.81 15.83 11.97
C SER A 365 20.19 15.31 12.42
N LYS A 366 21.29 15.86 11.90
CA LYS A 366 22.67 15.54 12.36
C LYS A 366 22.91 15.90 13.83
N PHE A 367 22.34 17.01 14.30
CA PHE A 367 22.43 17.37 15.71
C PHE A 367 21.67 16.40 16.60
N ASP A 368 20.46 15.99 16.20
CA ASP A 368 19.61 15.10 16.99
C ASP A 368 20.19 13.69 17.14
N GLU A 369 21.00 13.22 16.18
CA GLU A 369 21.81 11.99 16.31
C GLU A 369 22.76 12.00 17.51
N SER A 370 23.18 13.17 17.99
CA SER A 370 23.98 13.29 19.22
C SER A 370 23.18 13.04 20.50
N ILE A 371 21.85 12.91 20.39
CA ILE A 371 20.91 12.68 21.50
C ILE A 371 20.25 11.31 21.32
N ASP A 372 19.35 11.19 20.33
CA ASP A 372 18.61 9.95 20.06
C ASP A 372 18.31 9.67 18.57
N GLY A 373 18.55 10.64 17.68
CA GLY A 373 18.38 10.50 16.23
C GLY A 373 16.93 10.30 15.78
N SER A 374 15.96 10.80 16.54
CA SER A 374 14.53 10.70 16.23
C SER A 374 14.13 11.59 15.05
N ILE A 375 14.58 12.84 15.04
CA ILE A 375 14.29 13.84 13.99
C ILE A 375 15.11 13.54 12.75
N GLY A 376 14.42 13.34 11.61
CA GLY A 376 15.07 12.94 10.36
C GLY A 376 15.83 11.61 10.45
N GLY A 377 15.55 10.80 11.48
CA GLY A 377 16.22 9.52 11.71
C GLY A 377 16.05 8.51 10.57
N ARG A 378 15.00 8.67 9.76
CA ARG A 378 14.72 7.86 8.57
C ARG A 378 15.34 8.44 7.29
N GLY A 379 16.14 9.50 7.39
CA GLY A 379 16.79 10.12 6.24
C GLY A 379 15.75 10.56 5.21
N ASN A 380 15.98 10.20 3.95
CA ASN A 380 15.13 10.58 2.82
C ASN A 380 13.95 9.64 2.55
N LEU A 381 13.65 8.72 3.46
CA LEU A 381 12.53 7.80 3.29
C LEU A 381 11.20 8.57 3.19
N VAL A 382 10.35 8.12 2.27
CA VAL A 382 9.00 8.59 2.00
C VAL A 382 8.11 7.37 1.72
N GLU A 383 6.80 7.53 1.88
CA GLU A 383 5.84 6.47 1.62
C GLU A 383 4.67 6.98 0.78
N LYS A 384 4.04 6.10 0.03
CA LYS A 384 2.86 6.44 -0.75
C LYS A 384 1.65 6.64 0.16
N MET A 385 0.82 7.61 -0.21
CA MET A 385 -0.49 7.79 0.40
C MET A 385 -1.41 6.60 0.13
N TYR A 386 -2.39 6.40 1.01
CA TYR A 386 -3.42 5.37 0.85
C TYR A 386 -4.18 5.58 -0.48
N ASN A 387 -4.26 4.52 -1.30
CA ASN A 387 -4.88 4.52 -2.63
C ASN A 387 -4.41 5.65 -3.55
N ASN A 388 -3.14 6.05 -3.47
CA ASN A 388 -2.59 7.14 -4.26
C ASN A 388 -1.08 6.99 -4.48
N ASP A 389 -0.58 7.24 -5.70
CA ASP A 389 0.85 7.12 -6.03
C ASP A 389 1.75 8.25 -5.49
N ARG A 390 1.17 9.26 -4.85
CA ARG A 390 1.92 10.37 -4.25
C ARG A 390 2.74 9.89 -3.05
N SER A 391 4.06 9.96 -3.19
CA SER A 391 4.98 9.80 -2.06
C SER A 391 5.00 11.05 -1.17
N VAL A 392 4.85 10.85 0.14
CA VAL A 392 4.81 11.90 1.15
C VAL A 392 5.79 11.59 2.29
N PRO A 393 6.25 12.61 3.05
CA PRO A 393 7.18 12.40 4.14
C PRO A 393 6.52 11.69 5.31
N LEU A 394 7.36 11.18 6.20
CA LEU A 394 6.99 10.43 7.38
C LEU A 394 7.01 11.34 8.59
N PHE A 395 5.94 11.28 9.37
CA PHE A 395 5.77 12.03 10.60
C PHE A 395 5.38 11.08 11.72
N GLU A 396 5.97 11.29 12.88
CA GLU A 396 5.55 10.69 14.13
C GLU A 396 4.70 11.72 14.89
N PHE A 397 3.46 11.34 15.15
CA PHE A 397 2.49 12.09 15.93
C PHE A 397 2.61 11.67 17.39
N ARG A 398 3.01 12.61 18.22
CA ARG A 398 3.35 12.41 19.64
C ARG A 398 2.40 13.18 20.54
N ASP A 399 2.52 12.95 21.84
CA ASP A 399 1.70 13.58 22.88
C ASP A 399 0.20 13.39 22.59
N LEU A 400 -0.18 12.21 22.13
CA LEU A 400 -1.56 11.86 21.85
C LEU A 400 -2.32 11.58 23.15
N VAL A 401 -3.66 11.59 23.08
CA VAL A 401 -4.52 11.25 24.23
C VAL A 401 -4.13 9.85 24.73
N GLU A 402 -3.84 9.75 26.04
CA GLU A 402 -3.54 8.47 26.68
C GLU A 402 -4.68 7.45 26.43
N LYS A 403 -4.29 6.18 26.30
CA LYS A 403 -5.20 5.06 26.07
C LYS A 403 -4.98 4.00 27.12
N THR A 404 -6.08 3.40 27.54
CA THR A 404 -6.01 2.20 28.36
C THR A 404 -5.66 0.99 27.50
N THR A 405 -5.09 -0.06 28.11
CA THR A 405 -4.82 -1.33 27.42
C THR A 405 -6.03 -1.86 26.64
N ALA A 406 -7.24 -1.76 27.21
CA ALA A 406 -8.47 -2.21 26.56
C ALA A 406 -8.86 -1.39 25.32
N GLU A 407 -8.31 -0.19 25.15
CA GLU A 407 -8.61 0.69 24.03
C GLU A 407 -7.64 0.51 22.84
N PHE A 408 -6.63 -0.37 22.93
CA PHE A 408 -5.62 -0.53 21.88
C PHE A 408 -6.23 -0.86 20.52
N GLU A 409 -7.14 -1.84 20.45
CA GLU A 409 -7.79 -2.25 19.20
C GLU A 409 -8.56 -1.10 18.55
N THR A 410 -9.42 -0.43 19.33
CA THR A 410 -10.23 0.68 18.84
C THR A 410 -9.35 1.87 18.41
N PHE A 411 -8.35 2.23 19.22
CA PHE A 411 -7.42 3.30 18.89
C PHE A 411 -6.70 3.06 17.57
N MET A 412 -6.17 1.85 17.36
CA MET A 412 -5.46 1.50 16.13
C MET A 412 -6.39 1.55 14.91
N GLY A 413 -7.64 1.09 15.04
CA GLY A 413 -8.65 1.21 13.99
C GLY A 413 -9.03 2.67 13.67
N ASP A 414 -9.15 3.51 14.70
CA ASP A 414 -9.43 4.94 14.53
C ASP A 414 -8.25 5.69 13.88
N VAL A 415 -7.02 5.31 14.20
CA VAL A 415 -5.80 5.82 13.55
C VAL A 415 -5.80 5.47 12.06
N ASP A 416 -6.05 4.19 11.70
CA ASP A 416 -6.13 3.78 10.30
C ASP A 416 -7.14 4.63 9.53
N LYS A 417 -8.34 4.80 10.11
CA LYS A 417 -9.40 5.62 9.54
C LYS A 417 -8.99 7.09 9.38
N ALA A 418 -8.38 7.69 10.40
CA ALA A 418 -7.97 9.09 10.35
C ALA A 418 -6.91 9.34 9.25
N VAL A 419 -5.95 8.42 9.09
CA VAL A 419 -4.94 8.47 8.03
C VAL A 419 -5.59 8.36 6.66
N GLN A 420 -6.51 7.41 6.46
CA GLN A 420 -7.25 7.24 5.20
C GLN A 420 -8.09 8.47 4.86
N ASP A 421 -8.79 9.05 5.84
CA ASP A 421 -9.63 10.23 5.66
C ASP A 421 -8.77 11.45 5.25
N LEU A 422 -7.62 11.66 5.90
CA LEU A 422 -6.65 12.71 5.52
C LEU A 422 -6.07 12.45 4.12
N HIS A 423 -5.69 11.21 3.82
CA HIS A 423 -5.15 10.85 2.51
C HIS A 423 -6.16 11.08 1.38
N THR A 424 -7.41 10.68 1.60
CA THR A 424 -8.51 10.90 0.65
C THR A 424 -8.78 12.39 0.46
N THR A 425 -8.83 13.16 1.55
CA THR A 425 -9.08 14.60 1.52
C THR A 425 -8.02 15.35 0.74
N PHE A 426 -6.74 15.00 0.92
CA PHE A 426 -5.61 15.71 0.33
C PHE A 426 -5.01 15.03 -0.91
N ALA A 427 -5.64 13.96 -1.42
CA ALA A 427 -5.21 13.21 -2.61
C ALA A 427 -4.98 14.09 -3.86
N LYS A 428 -5.82 15.13 -4.03
CA LYS A 428 -5.81 16.02 -5.20
C LYS A 428 -5.15 17.38 -4.95
N SER A 429 -4.47 17.55 -3.81
CA SER A 429 -3.83 18.83 -3.50
C SER A 429 -2.74 19.17 -4.53
N PRO A 430 -2.49 20.47 -4.82
CA PRO A 430 -1.62 20.88 -5.92
C PRO A 430 -0.19 20.30 -5.81
N GLN A 431 0.05 19.23 -6.56
CA GLN A 431 1.36 18.61 -6.65
C GLN A 431 2.30 19.43 -7.54
N LYS A 432 3.60 19.29 -7.29
CA LYS A 432 4.59 19.63 -8.30
C LYS A 432 4.28 18.78 -9.54
N LYS A 433 3.80 19.41 -10.63
CA LYS A 433 3.65 18.70 -11.90
C LYS A 433 5.03 18.13 -12.24
N LYS A 434 5.16 16.80 -12.27
CA LYS A 434 6.32 16.15 -12.88
C LYS A 434 6.41 16.72 -14.29
N ARG A 435 7.50 17.45 -14.58
CA ARG A 435 7.77 17.88 -15.94
C ARG A 435 8.28 16.66 -16.67
N ASP A 436 7.64 16.33 -17.80
CA ASP A 436 8.19 15.36 -18.73
C ASP A 436 9.64 15.73 -19.01
N ILE A 437 10.57 14.81 -18.77
CA ILE A 437 11.97 15.02 -19.10
C ILE A 437 12.04 15.02 -20.63
N PRO A 438 12.33 16.16 -21.29
CA PRO A 438 12.39 16.18 -22.75
C PRO A 438 13.42 15.17 -23.24
N ALA A 439 13.11 14.40 -24.29
CA ALA A 439 14.04 13.41 -24.87
C ALA A 439 15.43 13.99 -25.20
N SER A 440 15.50 15.29 -25.47
CA SER A 440 16.75 16.04 -25.68
C SER A 440 17.67 16.06 -24.45
N CYS A 441 17.15 15.92 -23.23
CA CYS A 441 17.96 15.84 -22.01
C CYS A 441 18.74 14.54 -21.89
N TYR A 442 18.38 13.50 -22.66
CA TYR A 442 19.13 12.25 -22.77
C TYR A 442 20.15 12.27 -23.93
N SER A 443 20.22 13.37 -24.70
CA SER A 443 20.87 13.37 -26.02
C SER A 443 22.22 14.12 -26.11
N ALA A 444 22.78 14.63 -25.02
CA ALA A 444 23.98 15.47 -25.08
C ALA A 444 25.11 15.02 -24.16
N ALA A 445 25.85 13.97 -24.56
CA ALA A 445 27.20 13.71 -24.06
C ALA A 445 28.08 13.06 -25.14
N SER A 446 28.34 13.79 -26.23
CA SER A 446 29.49 13.55 -27.11
C SER A 446 30.31 14.83 -27.20
N GLY A 447 30.79 15.28 -26.04
CA GLY A 447 31.75 16.37 -25.90
C GLY A 447 33.01 15.80 -25.28
N THR A 448 34.09 15.75 -26.05
CA THR A 448 35.40 15.23 -25.61
C THR A 448 36.01 16.17 -24.58
N ILE A 449 35.68 15.95 -23.31
CA ILE A 449 36.40 16.54 -22.18
C ILE A 449 37.52 15.57 -21.83
N THR A 450 38.78 16.01 -21.94
CA THR A 450 39.93 15.22 -21.50
C THR A 450 39.81 15.02 -19.99
N PRO A 451 39.60 13.79 -19.48
CA PRO A 451 39.42 13.56 -18.06
C PRO A 451 40.76 13.72 -17.33
N PRO A 452 40.76 14.14 -16.05
CA PRO A 452 41.92 13.97 -15.18
C PRO A 452 42.30 12.47 -15.11
N PRO A 453 43.57 12.13 -14.82
CA PRO A 453 44.03 10.75 -14.83
C PRO A 453 43.17 9.88 -13.92
N SER A 454 42.44 8.95 -14.52
CA SER A 454 41.58 7.99 -13.84
C SER A 454 42.40 7.23 -12.81
N LYS A 455 41.96 7.23 -11.55
CA LYS A 455 42.54 6.35 -10.52
C LYS A 455 42.33 4.91 -10.97
N THR A 456 43.40 4.12 -10.95
CA THR A 456 43.30 2.68 -11.12
C THR A 456 42.44 2.12 -9.97
N PRO A 457 41.33 1.42 -10.25
CA PRO A 457 40.48 0.85 -9.21
C PRO A 457 41.24 -0.19 -8.41
N SER A 458 40.95 -0.30 -7.12
CA SER A 458 41.53 -1.35 -6.27
C SER A 458 40.61 -2.56 -6.32
N CYS A 459 41.07 -3.65 -6.93
CA CYS A 459 40.29 -4.86 -7.11
C CYS A 459 40.95 -6.06 -6.44
N GLU A 460 40.14 -6.87 -5.74
CA GLU A 460 40.57 -8.12 -5.10
C GLU A 460 39.93 -9.32 -5.80
N LEU A 461 40.72 -10.38 -6.06
CA LEU A 461 40.22 -11.62 -6.63
C LEU A 461 39.63 -12.50 -5.54
N HIS A 462 38.34 -12.77 -5.64
CA HIS A 462 37.69 -13.83 -4.90
C HIS A 462 37.68 -15.07 -5.78
N ASN A 463 38.37 -16.13 -5.34
CA ASN A 463 38.34 -17.41 -6.05
C ASN A 463 37.00 -18.11 -5.81
N GLU A 464 36.68 -19.05 -6.69
CA GLU A 464 35.60 -20.00 -6.46
C GLU A 464 35.83 -20.74 -5.13
N ASP A 465 34.90 -20.55 -4.20
CA ASP A 465 34.87 -21.16 -2.87
C ASP A 465 33.43 -21.63 -2.58
N PRO A 466 33.10 -22.88 -2.95
CA PRO A 466 31.76 -23.42 -2.79
C PRO A 466 31.27 -23.45 -1.34
N ASP A 467 32.18 -23.54 -0.36
CA ASP A 467 31.82 -23.56 1.07
C ASP A 467 31.33 -22.18 1.57
N GLN A 468 31.67 -21.11 0.83
CA GLN A 468 31.18 -19.75 1.07
C GLN A 468 30.11 -19.29 0.06
N GLY A 469 29.60 -20.20 -0.78
CA GLY A 469 28.59 -19.90 -1.80
C GLY A 469 29.12 -19.12 -3.01
N ILE A 470 30.44 -19.12 -3.24
CA ILE A 470 31.08 -18.47 -4.38
C ILE A 470 31.33 -19.52 -5.46
N ASN A 471 30.40 -19.65 -6.40
CA ASN A 471 30.43 -20.70 -7.43
C ASN A 471 31.25 -20.34 -8.68
N GLN A 472 31.73 -19.10 -8.79
CA GLN A 472 32.65 -18.65 -9.83
C GLN A 472 33.56 -17.57 -9.26
N ALA A 473 34.81 -17.54 -9.70
CA ALA A 473 35.74 -16.48 -9.30
C ALA A 473 35.26 -15.12 -9.84
N PHE A 474 35.41 -14.06 -9.04
CA PHE A 474 35.07 -12.69 -9.43
C PHE A 474 36.05 -11.68 -8.82
N CYS A 475 36.07 -10.47 -9.34
CA CYS A 475 36.86 -9.35 -8.86
C CYS A 475 35.98 -8.36 -8.11
N LEU A 476 36.27 -8.10 -6.85
CA LEU A 476 35.61 -7.04 -6.08
C LEU A 476 36.44 -5.75 -6.16
N CYS A 477 35.96 -4.78 -6.92
CA CYS A 477 36.58 -3.48 -7.13
C CYS A 477 35.92 -2.40 -6.27
N ASP A 478 36.75 -1.54 -5.65
CA ASP A 478 36.33 -0.40 -4.82
C ASP A 478 35.27 -0.75 -3.74
N SER A 479 35.37 -1.98 -3.22
CA SER A 479 34.53 -2.57 -2.16
C SER A 479 33.05 -2.82 -2.49
N SER A 480 32.58 -2.51 -3.71
CA SER A 480 31.14 -2.67 -4.04
C SER A 480 30.83 -3.12 -5.47
N ILE A 481 31.83 -3.22 -6.36
CA ILE A 481 31.63 -3.54 -7.78
C ILE A 481 32.22 -4.91 -8.09
N THR A 482 31.38 -5.85 -8.51
CA THR A 482 31.78 -7.20 -8.93
C THR A 482 32.03 -7.23 -10.44
N LEU A 483 33.21 -7.68 -10.86
CA LEU A 483 33.60 -7.84 -12.26
C LEU A 483 34.08 -9.26 -12.54
N THR A 484 33.78 -9.80 -13.71
CA THR A 484 34.28 -11.12 -14.15
C THR A 484 35.81 -11.10 -14.28
N PRO A 485 36.56 -12.08 -13.77
CA PRO A 485 38.02 -12.01 -13.81
C PRO A 485 38.56 -11.94 -15.24
N LEU A 486 39.53 -11.07 -15.47
CA LEU A 486 40.25 -10.96 -16.74
C LEU A 486 40.98 -12.29 -17.03
N PRO A 487 41.02 -12.73 -18.31
CA PRO A 487 41.79 -13.92 -18.69
C PRO A 487 43.27 -13.68 -18.37
N ALA A 488 43.79 -14.38 -17.36
CA ALA A 488 45.19 -14.26 -16.95
C ALA A 488 46.10 -14.83 -18.04
N THR A 489 47.14 -14.09 -18.40
CA THR A 489 48.11 -14.55 -19.41
C THR A 489 49.27 -15.31 -18.78
N ASN A 490 49.67 -14.98 -17.53
CA ASN A 490 50.82 -15.62 -16.88
C ASN A 490 50.70 -15.83 -15.35
N ALA A 491 49.89 -15.05 -14.62
CA ALA A 491 49.71 -15.22 -13.17
C ALA A 491 48.29 -14.89 -12.72
N GLN A 492 47.78 -15.63 -11.73
CA GLN A 492 46.40 -15.51 -11.22
C GLN A 492 46.10 -14.12 -10.61
N SER A 493 47.13 -13.41 -10.14
CA SER A 493 47.03 -12.03 -9.66
C SER A 493 46.70 -11.01 -10.76
N GLU A 494 46.84 -11.37 -12.04
CA GLU A 494 46.49 -10.51 -13.17
C GLU A 494 44.98 -10.48 -13.45
N SER A 495 44.23 -11.45 -12.92
CA SER A 495 42.80 -11.63 -13.22
C SER A 495 41.92 -10.50 -12.69
N CYS A 496 42.39 -9.66 -11.75
CA CYS A 496 41.66 -8.47 -11.29
C CYS A 496 42.40 -7.16 -11.54
N ALA A 497 43.39 -7.14 -12.44
CA ALA A 497 44.20 -5.95 -12.73
C ALA A 497 43.48 -4.97 -13.67
N TYR A 498 42.28 -4.52 -13.31
CA TYR A 498 41.51 -3.56 -14.09
C TYR A 498 42.20 -2.20 -14.12
N LYS A 499 42.49 -1.69 -15.32
CA LYS A 499 43.03 -0.33 -15.50
C LYS A 499 41.94 0.75 -15.39
N SER A 500 40.69 0.36 -15.59
CA SER A 500 39.49 1.19 -15.45
C SER A 500 38.26 0.28 -15.33
N ILE A 501 37.24 0.73 -14.61
CA ILE A 501 35.94 0.03 -14.56
C ILE A 501 35.25 0.17 -15.93
N PRO A 502 34.78 -0.93 -16.56
CA PRO A 502 34.10 -0.85 -17.85
C PRO A 502 32.85 0.04 -17.77
N THR A 503 32.70 1.00 -18.69
CA THR A 503 31.49 1.83 -18.79
C THR A 503 30.30 0.98 -19.23
N GLY A 504 29.22 0.99 -18.44
CA GLY A 504 28.00 0.19 -18.68
C GLY A 504 27.79 -0.96 -17.69
N THR A 505 28.65 -1.13 -16.70
CA THR A 505 28.46 -2.13 -15.63
C THR A 505 27.49 -1.60 -14.57
N SER A 506 26.19 -1.85 -14.73
CA SER A 506 25.16 -1.63 -13.69
C SER A 506 24.85 -2.91 -12.90
N ALA A 507 25.66 -3.95 -13.02
CA ALA A 507 25.40 -5.25 -12.40
C ALA A 507 26.10 -5.40 -11.04
N ARG A 508 25.31 -5.58 -9.97
CA ARG A 508 25.67 -6.50 -8.90
C ARG A 508 25.65 -7.90 -9.52
N GLU A 509 26.78 -8.60 -9.60
CA GLU A 509 26.71 -10.07 -9.63
C GLU A 509 26.18 -10.48 -8.25
N THR A 510 24.90 -10.85 -8.22
CA THR A 510 24.27 -11.39 -7.02
C THR A 510 24.98 -12.70 -6.65
N VAL A 511 25.60 -12.75 -5.48
CA VAL A 511 26.06 -14.03 -4.90
C VAL A 511 24.83 -14.91 -4.70
N THR A 512 24.71 -15.96 -5.50
CA THR A 512 23.61 -16.93 -5.46
C THR A 512 23.94 -18.04 -4.46
N THR A 513 23.32 -18.01 -3.28
CA THR A 513 23.18 -19.22 -2.46
C THR A 513 22.17 -20.16 -3.13
N ALA A 514 22.64 -21.31 -3.61
CA ALA A 514 21.77 -22.34 -4.17
C ALA A 514 21.02 -23.06 -3.05
N THR A 515 19.69 -23.02 -3.07
CA THR A 515 18.84 -23.90 -2.24
C THR A 515 18.48 -25.11 -3.10
N GLU A 516 19.13 -26.26 -2.87
CA GLU A 516 18.73 -27.50 -3.52
C GLU A 516 17.44 -28.03 -2.89
N VAL A 517 16.41 -28.27 -3.71
CA VAL A 517 15.17 -28.91 -3.27
C VAL A 517 15.14 -30.33 -3.85
N TRP A 518 15.16 -31.33 -2.98
CA TRP A 518 15.01 -32.73 -3.37
C TRP A 518 13.53 -33.06 -3.49
N THR A 519 13.02 -33.19 -4.71
CA THR A 519 11.69 -33.76 -4.93
C THR A 519 11.79 -35.28 -5.03
N SER A 520 10.72 -35.98 -4.66
CA SER A 520 10.64 -37.45 -4.58
C SER A 520 10.84 -38.20 -5.91
N ASN A 521 11.26 -37.53 -6.99
CA ASN A 521 11.24 -38.01 -8.38
C ASN A 521 12.62 -38.04 -9.06
N CYS A 522 13.69 -38.38 -8.33
CA CYS A 522 15.00 -38.69 -8.92
C CYS A 522 15.69 -37.54 -9.68
N ALA A 523 15.31 -36.28 -9.44
CA ALA A 523 15.95 -35.11 -10.06
C ALA A 523 16.46 -34.16 -8.97
N ALA A 524 17.69 -33.66 -9.15
CA ALA A 524 18.24 -32.56 -8.37
C ALA A 524 18.00 -31.28 -9.17
N CYS A 525 17.17 -30.38 -8.63
CA CYS A 525 16.80 -29.13 -9.28
C CYS A 525 17.49 -27.95 -8.61
N THR A 526 18.06 -27.07 -9.43
CA THR A 526 18.67 -25.81 -8.98
C THR A 526 17.80 -24.65 -9.43
N ILE A 527 17.47 -23.76 -8.49
CA ILE A 527 16.79 -22.49 -8.79
C ILE A 527 17.88 -21.42 -8.89
N VAL A 528 17.96 -20.75 -10.04
CA VAL A 528 18.94 -19.68 -10.27
C VAL A 528 18.18 -18.37 -10.50
N GLY A 529 18.41 -17.38 -9.63
CA GLY A 529 17.91 -16.00 -9.79
C GLY A 529 16.64 -15.68 -8.99
N GLY A 530 16.71 -14.65 -8.16
CA GLY A 530 15.56 -14.05 -7.48
C GLY A 530 14.72 -13.22 -8.45
N ILE A 531 13.97 -13.92 -9.29
CA ILE A 531 12.69 -13.65 -9.98
C ILE A 531 12.52 -14.91 -10.85
N ALA A 532 11.59 -15.77 -10.47
CA ALA A 532 11.45 -17.13 -11.00
C ALA A 532 10.98 -17.12 -12.46
N ASP A 533 11.62 -17.91 -13.33
CA ASP A 533 10.98 -18.43 -14.57
C ASP A 533 11.59 -19.72 -15.17
N ALA A 534 12.64 -20.32 -14.61
CA ALA A 534 13.08 -21.66 -15.05
C ALA A 534 13.83 -22.46 -13.98
N GLU A 535 13.27 -23.60 -13.56
CA GLU A 535 14.01 -24.63 -12.82
C GLU A 535 14.96 -25.38 -13.76
N THR A 536 16.21 -25.59 -13.35
CA THR A 536 17.12 -26.48 -14.09
C THR A 536 17.33 -27.76 -13.30
N CYS A 537 16.75 -28.86 -13.77
CA CYS A 537 16.81 -30.16 -13.10
C CYS A 537 17.79 -31.09 -13.81
N THR A 538 18.65 -31.77 -13.03
CA THR A 538 19.51 -32.86 -13.51
C THR A 538 19.08 -34.20 -12.92
N SER A 539 19.03 -35.23 -13.75
CA SER A 539 18.60 -36.57 -13.33
C SER A 539 19.70 -37.27 -12.52
N VAL A 540 19.32 -37.82 -11.36
CA VAL A 540 20.22 -38.57 -10.49
C VAL A 540 20.47 -39.97 -11.08
N LYS A 541 21.73 -40.25 -11.40
CA LYS A 541 22.15 -41.49 -12.06
C LYS A 541 21.81 -42.72 -11.20
N GLY A 542 20.99 -43.64 -11.72
CA GLY A 542 20.60 -44.90 -11.05
C GLY A 542 19.19 -44.90 -10.43
N CYS A 543 18.45 -43.81 -10.53
CA CYS A 543 17.09 -43.68 -10.02
C CYS A 543 16.08 -43.82 -11.18
N THR A 544 14.99 -44.58 -10.99
CA THR A 544 14.02 -44.91 -12.06
C THR A 544 12.79 -44.01 -11.92
N PRO A 545 12.48 -43.11 -12.87
CA PRO A 545 11.36 -42.17 -12.74
C PRO A 545 10.01 -42.88 -12.82
N THR A 546 9.08 -42.51 -11.94
CA THR A 546 7.64 -42.70 -12.19
C THR A 546 7.18 -41.50 -13.03
N ALA A 547 6.31 -41.72 -14.02
CA ALA A 547 5.98 -40.80 -15.13
C ALA A 547 6.07 -39.27 -14.83
N ALA A 548 6.68 -38.53 -15.77
CA ALA A 548 6.99 -37.11 -15.65
C ALA A 548 5.74 -36.21 -15.48
N PRO A 549 5.77 -35.17 -14.62
CA PRO A 549 4.79 -34.12 -14.66
C PRO A 549 5.09 -33.19 -15.85
N THR A 550 4.09 -32.95 -16.68
CA THR A 550 4.02 -31.80 -17.58
C THR A 550 4.08 -30.53 -16.72
N PRO A 551 4.86 -29.49 -17.05
CA PRO A 551 4.82 -28.23 -16.31
C PRO A 551 3.41 -27.67 -16.43
N THR A 552 2.65 -27.84 -15.36
CA THR A 552 1.29 -27.36 -15.24
C THR A 552 1.42 -26.04 -14.53
N ILE A 553 1.35 -24.92 -15.26
CA ILE A 553 0.92 -23.67 -14.62
C ILE A 553 -0.56 -23.89 -14.34
N ALA A 554 -0.84 -24.53 -13.20
CA ALA A 554 -2.14 -24.52 -12.62
C ALA A 554 -2.29 -23.14 -11.99
N ALA A 555 -3.00 -22.23 -12.68
CA ALA A 555 -3.96 -21.45 -11.93
C ALA A 555 -4.87 -22.50 -11.29
N TRP A 556 -4.54 -22.91 -10.07
CA TRP A 556 -5.48 -23.69 -9.30
C TRP A 556 -6.72 -22.80 -9.23
N VAL A 557 -7.89 -23.37 -9.54
CA VAL A 557 -9.13 -22.94 -8.90
C VAL A 557 -8.91 -23.26 -7.41
N GLY A 558 -8.09 -22.43 -6.78
CA GLY A 558 -7.40 -22.72 -5.55
C GLY A 558 -8.30 -22.26 -4.43
N ASN A 559 -9.19 -23.15 -3.98
CA ASN A 559 -9.93 -23.02 -2.72
C ASN A 559 -10.65 -21.68 -2.47
N LEU A 560 -10.87 -20.87 -3.52
CA LEU A 560 -11.76 -19.72 -3.49
C LEU A 560 -13.17 -20.29 -3.65
N SER A 561 -13.79 -20.57 -2.49
CA SER A 561 -15.20 -20.90 -2.28
C SER A 561 -15.89 -21.53 -3.48
N THR A 562 -15.89 -22.87 -3.53
CA THR A 562 -16.77 -23.61 -4.44
C THR A 562 -18.19 -23.12 -4.21
N ILE A 563 -18.83 -22.58 -5.25
CA ILE A 563 -20.27 -22.41 -5.21
C ILE A 563 -20.82 -23.80 -5.53
N ASP A 564 -21.07 -24.58 -4.48
CA ASP A 564 -21.71 -25.88 -4.61
C ASP A 564 -23.13 -25.66 -5.15
N ILE A 565 -23.37 -26.04 -6.40
CA ILE A 565 -24.71 -25.98 -6.98
C ILE A 565 -25.39 -27.32 -6.72
N GLY A 566 -26.23 -27.34 -5.68
CA GLY A 566 -27.01 -28.51 -5.29
C GLY A 566 -26.22 -29.52 -4.45
N ASN A 567 -26.93 -30.54 -3.95
CA ASN A 567 -26.34 -31.58 -3.11
C ASN A 567 -25.68 -32.68 -3.98
N ALA A 568 -24.72 -33.42 -3.41
CA ALA A 568 -24.09 -34.60 -4.03
C ALA A 568 -25.09 -35.70 -4.47
N GLU A 569 -26.32 -35.67 -3.96
CA GLU A 569 -27.39 -36.61 -4.30
C GLU A 569 -28.38 -36.10 -5.38
N ASP A 570 -28.28 -34.84 -5.81
CA ASP A 570 -29.05 -34.32 -6.93
C ASP A 570 -28.35 -34.69 -8.25
N GLY A 571 -29.09 -34.82 -9.36
CA GLY A 571 -28.63 -35.39 -10.64
C GLY A 571 -27.36 -34.80 -11.28
N ASN A 572 -26.76 -33.76 -10.68
CA ASN A 572 -25.50 -33.13 -11.07
C ASN A 572 -24.28 -33.62 -10.26
N GLY A 573 -24.48 -34.37 -9.18
CA GLY A 573 -23.42 -35.08 -8.44
C GLY A 573 -22.46 -34.21 -7.62
N GLY A 574 -22.91 -33.05 -7.13
CA GLY A 574 -22.10 -32.15 -6.29
C GLY A 574 -20.91 -31.53 -7.02
N LYS A 575 -21.06 -31.26 -8.33
CA LYS A 575 -20.01 -30.63 -9.13
C LYS A 575 -19.98 -29.13 -8.88
N ASP A 576 -18.76 -28.64 -8.65
CA ASP A 576 -18.45 -27.22 -8.52
C ASP A 576 -18.80 -26.44 -9.81
N LEU A 577 -19.47 -25.30 -9.65
CA LEU A 577 -19.89 -24.40 -10.72
C LEU A 577 -18.74 -24.05 -11.67
N ALA A 578 -17.56 -23.76 -11.12
CA ALA A 578 -16.37 -23.43 -11.90
C ALA A 578 -15.97 -24.59 -12.81
N THR A 579 -15.91 -25.78 -12.22
CA THR A 579 -15.45 -27.00 -12.86
C THR A 579 -16.37 -27.43 -14.01
N GLU A 580 -17.69 -27.34 -13.81
CA GLU A 580 -18.65 -27.68 -14.86
C GLU A 580 -18.61 -26.69 -16.02
N MET A 581 -18.62 -25.39 -15.73
CA MET A 581 -18.58 -24.36 -16.77
C MET A 581 -17.26 -24.38 -17.55
N PHE A 582 -16.15 -24.60 -16.86
CA PHE A 582 -14.84 -24.80 -17.49
C PHE A 582 -14.86 -25.97 -18.46
N GLY A 583 -15.42 -27.11 -18.04
CA GLY A 583 -15.55 -28.29 -18.89
C GLY A 583 -16.39 -28.03 -20.15
N LYS A 584 -17.51 -27.33 -20.02
CA LYS A 584 -18.41 -27.01 -21.14
C LYS A 584 -17.79 -26.01 -22.11
N LEU A 585 -17.22 -24.90 -21.64
CA LEU A 585 -16.53 -23.91 -22.48
C LEU A 585 -15.30 -24.50 -23.18
N LYS A 586 -14.52 -25.32 -22.48
CA LYS A 586 -13.39 -26.05 -23.08
C LYS A 586 -13.86 -26.97 -24.21
N ALA A 587 -14.97 -27.68 -24.03
CA ALA A 587 -15.52 -28.59 -25.05
C ALA A 587 -16.07 -27.88 -26.30
N MET A 588 -16.33 -26.58 -26.22
CA MET A 588 -16.74 -25.76 -27.39
C MET A 588 -15.58 -25.46 -28.33
N CYS A 589 -14.34 -25.67 -27.89
CA CYS A 589 -13.14 -25.39 -28.66
C CYS A 589 -12.48 -26.69 -29.14
N SER A 590 -12.09 -26.73 -30.42
CA SER A 590 -11.35 -27.85 -31.01
C SER A 590 -10.23 -27.33 -31.89
N GLY A 591 -8.98 -27.58 -31.50
CA GLY A 591 -7.82 -27.06 -32.22
C GLY A 591 -7.61 -25.57 -31.91
N SER A 592 -7.65 -24.70 -32.92
CA SER A 592 -7.52 -23.23 -32.76
C SER A 592 -8.84 -22.50 -33.04
N THR A 593 -9.96 -23.21 -33.09
CA THR A 593 -11.29 -22.66 -33.37
C THR A 593 -12.27 -23.05 -32.27
N CYS A 594 -13.14 -22.11 -31.90
CA CYS A 594 -14.23 -22.35 -30.96
C CYS A 594 -15.57 -22.16 -31.67
N LYS A 595 -16.57 -22.93 -31.25
CA LYS A 595 -17.96 -22.71 -31.65
C LYS A 595 -18.52 -21.57 -30.81
N GLY A 596 -19.20 -20.62 -31.45
CA GLY A 596 -19.91 -19.52 -30.77
C GLY A 596 -21.29 -19.94 -30.23
N ASP A 597 -21.47 -21.21 -29.89
CA ASP A 597 -22.71 -21.71 -29.26
C ASP A 597 -22.73 -21.37 -27.76
N HIS A 598 -23.78 -21.73 -27.04
CA HIS A 598 -23.87 -21.53 -25.59
C HIS A 598 -23.43 -22.79 -24.83
N ALA A 599 -22.51 -22.63 -23.88
CA ALA A 599 -22.29 -23.53 -22.76
C ALA A 599 -23.39 -23.30 -21.72
N GLU A 600 -24.52 -23.97 -21.90
CA GLU A 600 -25.64 -23.91 -20.95
C GLU A 600 -25.39 -24.85 -19.77
N MET A 601 -25.63 -24.37 -18.56
CA MET A 601 -25.78 -25.22 -17.39
C MET A 601 -27.23 -25.58 -17.18
N ASP A 602 -27.49 -26.88 -17.09
CA ASP A 602 -28.80 -27.38 -16.72
C ASP A 602 -28.91 -27.39 -15.18
N HIS A 603 -30.00 -26.83 -14.64
CA HIS A 603 -30.38 -26.90 -13.22
C HIS A 603 -29.58 -26.02 -12.22
N VAL A 604 -29.28 -24.76 -12.57
CA VAL A 604 -28.79 -23.76 -11.59
C VAL A 604 -29.95 -22.87 -11.13
N GLU A 605 -30.63 -23.24 -10.05
CA GLU A 605 -31.82 -22.51 -9.60
C GLU A 605 -31.43 -21.22 -8.85
N ALA A 606 -31.69 -20.06 -9.46
CA ALA A 606 -31.41 -18.71 -8.94
C ALA A 606 -32.71 -17.96 -8.59
N VAL A 607 -32.68 -17.03 -7.62
CA VAL A 607 -33.81 -16.17 -7.27
C VAL A 607 -33.50 -14.73 -7.63
N ILE A 608 -34.40 -14.10 -8.38
CA ILE A 608 -34.35 -12.66 -8.66
C ILE A 608 -35.22 -11.94 -7.62
N ALA A 609 -34.79 -10.75 -7.19
CA ALA A 609 -35.65 -9.86 -6.43
C ALA A 609 -36.98 -9.65 -7.19
N ASP A 610 -38.05 -10.18 -6.61
CA ASP A 610 -39.47 -10.08 -7.02
C ASP A 610 -40.05 -11.06 -8.06
N GLY A 611 -39.39 -12.19 -8.38
CA GLY A 611 -40.02 -13.25 -9.20
C GLY A 611 -39.27 -14.59 -9.23
N GLU A 612 -40.01 -15.70 -9.10
CA GLU A 612 -39.50 -17.09 -9.12
C GLU A 612 -39.48 -17.64 -10.55
N GLU A 613 -38.34 -17.54 -11.26
CA GLU A 613 -38.08 -18.40 -12.42
C GLU A 613 -36.66 -18.96 -12.36
N PRO A 614 -36.46 -20.27 -12.67
CA PRO A 614 -35.15 -20.88 -12.69
C PRO A 614 -34.32 -20.30 -13.85
N LEU A 615 -33.28 -19.53 -13.51
CA LEU A 615 -32.32 -19.05 -14.51
C LEU A 615 -31.50 -20.22 -15.06
N LYS A 616 -31.19 -20.16 -16.36
CA LYS A 616 -30.17 -21.03 -16.96
C LYS A 616 -28.93 -20.18 -17.23
N PRO A 617 -27.90 -20.23 -16.37
CA PRO A 617 -26.62 -19.62 -16.71
C PRO A 617 -26.06 -20.30 -17.95
N ALA A 618 -25.90 -19.49 -18.97
CA ALA A 618 -25.24 -19.85 -20.21
C ALA A 618 -24.01 -18.96 -20.36
N MET A 619 -22.86 -19.54 -20.62
CA MET A 619 -21.71 -18.77 -21.10
C MET A 619 -21.49 -19.07 -22.57
N TYR A 620 -20.97 -18.11 -23.32
CA TYR A 620 -20.65 -18.32 -24.72
C TYR A 620 -19.34 -17.61 -25.07
N LEU A 621 -18.65 -18.16 -26.06
CA LEU A 621 -17.39 -17.60 -26.53
C LEU A 621 -17.70 -16.65 -27.69
N GLN A 622 -17.61 -15.34 -27.43
CA GLN A 622 -17.85 -14.31 -28.43
C GLN A 622 -16.70 -14.18 -29.41
N ASP A 623 -15.48 -14.24 -28.89
CA ASP A 623 -14.24 -14.29 -29.66
C ASP A 623 -13.22 -15.15 -28.90
N ALA A 624 -12.49 -15.98 -29.61
CA ALA A 624 -11.48 -16.85 -29.02
C ALA A 624 -10.36 -17.06 -30.04
N THR A 625 -9.26 -16.35 -29.84
CA THR A 625 -8.01 -16.54 -30.58
C THR A 625 -6.94 -16.97 -29.58
N TYR A 626 -6.25 -18.07 -29.85
CA TYR A 626 -5.22 -18.59 -28.95
C TYR A 626 -4.19 -19.41 -29.71
N SER A 627 -2.96 -19.35 -29.24
CA SER A 627 -1.79 -19.99 -29.83
C SER A 627 -1.67 -21.48 -29.48
N SER A 628 -2.28 -21.91 -28.38
CA SER A 628 -2.29 -23.32 -27.98
C SER A 628 -3.45 -23.66 -27.04
N GLN A 629 -3.80 -24.95 -26.98
CA GLN A 629 -4.81 -25.46 -26.06
C GLN A 629 -4.49 -25.13 -24.59
N ALA A 630 -3.21 -25.14 -24.21
CA ALA A 630 -2.78 -24.76 -22.86
C ALA A 630 -3.05 -23.27 -22.56
N VAL A 631 -2.91 -22.40 -23.56
CA VAL A 631 -3.21 -20.97 -23.41
C VAL A 631 -4.73 -20.74 -23.32
N LEU A 632 -5.53 -21.44 -24.12
CA LEU A 632 -6.99 -21.42 -23.99
C LEU A 632 -7.44 -21.83 -22.57
N GLU A 633 -6.89 -22.93 -22.05
CA GLU A 633 -7.25 -23.42 -20.71
C GLU A 633 -6.89 -22.43 -19.61
N LYS A 634 -5.77 -21.72 -19.74
CA LYS A 634 -5.43 -20.61 -18.83
C LYS A 634 -6.42 -19.46 -18.93
N MET A 635 -6.72 -19.00 -20.14
CA MET A 635 -7.68 -17.90 -20.33
C MET A 635 -9.08 -18.24 -19.84
N LEU A 636 -9.54 -19.48 -20.04
CA LEU A 636 -10.82 -19.97 -19.51
C LEU A 636 -10.81 -20.02 -17.97
N SER A 637 -9.70 -20.47 -17.37
CA SER A 637 -9.56 -20.52 -15.91
C SER A 637 -9.62 -19.13 -15.29
N VAL A 638 -8.91 -18.15 -15.88
CA VAL A 638 -8.95 -16.75 -15.44
C VAL A 638 -10.37 -16.19 -15.58
N GLY A 639 -10.99 -16.33 -16.75
CA GLY A 639 -12.33 -15.79 -17.00
C GLY A 639 -13.40 -16.34 -16.05
N ILE A 640 -13.36 -17.64 -15.76
CA ILE A 640 -14.30 -18.27 -14.82
C ILE A 640 -14.00 -17.87 -13.37
N SER A 641 -12.72 -17.76 -13.00
CA SER A 641 -12.34 -17.35 -11.64
C SER A 641 -12.73 -15.90 -11.35
N SER A 642 -12.56 -15.00 -12.32
CA SER A 642 -13.03 -13.61 -12.20
C SER A 642 -14.54 -13.52 -12.01
N TRP A 643 -15.31 -14.35 -12.73
CA TRP A 643 -16.75 -14.42 -12.55
C TRP A 643 -17.15 -14.93 -11.16
N ILE A 644 -16.49 -15.99 -10.67
CA ILE A 644 -16.77 -16.56 -9.33
C ILE A 644 -16.36 -15.60 -8.23
N ALA A 645 -15.26 -14.88 -8.39
CA ALA A 645 -14.85 -13.85 -7.44
C ALA A 645 -15.89 -12.72 -7.38
N ALA A 646 -16.43 -12.28 -8.51
CA ALA A 646 -17.52 -11.31 -8.52
C ALA A 646 -18.79 -11.85 -7.83
N LEU A 647 -19.16 -13.12 -8.02
CA LEU A 647 -20.30 -13.74 -7.32
C LEU A 647 -20.08 -13.81 -5.79
N ASN A 648 -18.85 -14.00 -5.35
CA ASN A 648 -18.51 -14.10 -3.93
C ASN A 648 -18.23 -12.76 -3.24
N ASP A 649 -18.23 -11.64 -3.98
CA ASP A 649 -18.05 -10.31 -3.39
C ASP A 649 -19.33 -9.85 -2.67
N ASP A 650 -19.27 -9.85 -1.34
CA ASP A 650 -20.36 -9.44 -0.45
C ASP A 650 -20.81 -7.98 -0.67
N THR A 651 -19.95 -7.13 -1.24
CA THR A 651 -20.28 -5.72 -1.53
C THR A 651 -21.25 -5.58 -2.70
N LEU A 652 -21.20 -6.53 -3.65
CA LEU A 652 -22.04 -6.54 -4.85
C LEU A 652 -23.41 -7.16 -4.59
N LYS A 653 -23.57 -7.90 -3.47
CA LYS A 653 -24.82 -8.56 -3.05
C LYS A 653 -25.41 -9.48 -4.13
N LEU A 654 -24.56 -10.06 -4.97
CA LEU A 654 -24.96 -10.96 -6.05
C LEU A 654 -25.37 -12.33 -5.54
N CYS A 655 -24.95 -12.74 -4.34
CA CYS A 655 -25.40 -13.97 -3.70
C CYS A 655 -25.91 -13.72 -2.27
N LYS A 656 -26.84 -14.55 -1.80
CA LYS A 656 -27.41 -14.50 -0.46
C LYS A 656 -27.66 -15.91 0.08
N ASP A 657 -27.29 -16.13 1.34
CA ASP A 657 -27.70 -17.33 2.06
C ASP A 657 -29.20 -17.24 2.42
N VAL A 658 -29.95 -18.24 2.02
CA VAL A 658 -31.36 -18.41 2.35
C VAL A 658 -31.54 -19.65 3.22
N GLU A 659 -32.47 -19.56 4.16
CA GLU A 659 -32.91 -20.67 4.98
C GLU A 659 -34.34 -21.02 4.59
N TYR A 660 -34.62 -22.31 4.39
CA TYR A 660 -35.97 -22.80 4.13
C TYR A 660 -36.31 -24.00 5.00
N GLU A 661 -37.61 -24.15 5.24
CA GLU A 661 -38.18 -25.18 6.11
C GLU A 661 -38.85 -26.27 5.27
N ALA A 662 -38.70 -27.53 5.69
CA ALA A 662 -39.47 -28.63 5.15
C ALA A 662 -39.88 -29.61 6.25
N ASP A 663 -41.08 -30.18 6.15
CA ASP A 663 -41.48 -31.26 7.03
C ASP A 663 -40.68 -32.54 6.72
N ALA A 664 -40.27 -33.25 7.77
CA ALA A 664 -39.62 -34.55 7.66
C ALA A 664 -40.52 -35.55 6.94
N ASP A 665 -39.93 -36.43 6.11
CA ASP A 665 -40.73 -37.38 5.34
C ASP A 665 -41.41 -38.43 6.24
N GLU A 666 -42.58 -38.92 5.83
CA GLU A 666 -43.37 -39.91 6.58
C GLU A 666 -42.74 -41.33 6.62
N THR A 667 -41.62 -41.57 5.92
CA THR A 667 -40.95 -42.89 5.88
C THR A 667 -40.10 -43.18 7.12
N GLY A 668 -40.03 -42.25 8.08
CA GLY A 668 -39.43 -42.45 9.39
C GLY A 668 -37.90 -42.36 9.40
N SER A 669 -37.29 -41.80 8.34
CA SER A 669 -35.83 -41.65 8.23
C SER A 669 -35.29 -40.33 8.79
N GLY A 670 -36.13 -39.49 9.40
CA GLY A 670 -35.77 -38.13 9.83
C GLY A 670 -35.83 -37.14 8.67
N CYS A 671 -35.19 -35.97 8.81
CA CYS A 671 -34.98 -35.03 7.71
C CYS A 671 -34.31 -35.79 6.56
N GLY A 672 -35.08 -36.09 5.49
CA GLY A 672 -34.66 -37.00 4.42
C GLY A 672 -33.44 -36.53 3.63
N LYS A 673 -33.21 -37.15 2.46
CA LYS A 673 -32.02 -37.00 1.59
C LYS A 673 -31.86 -35.62 0.92
N GLY A 674 -31.79 -34.56 1.71
CA GLY A 674 -31.34 -33.23 1.27
C GLY A 674 -32.42 -32.30 0.70
N PRO A 675 -31.99 -31.19 0.05
CA PRO A 675 -32.82 -30.09 -0.40
C PRO A 675 -34.06 -30.47 -1.21
N ILE A 676 -35.16 -29.72 -1.01
CA ILE A 676 -36.37 -29.86 -1.83
C ILE A 676 -36.14 -29.16 -3.18
N PRO A 677 -36.45 -29.80 -4.33
CA PRO A 677 -36.41 -29.13 -5.64
C PRO A 677 -37.27 -27.85 -5.62
N THR A 678 -36.73 -26.69 -5.98
CA THR A 678 -37.42 -25.39 -5.76
C THR A 678 -38.70 -25.21 -6.57
N LYS A 679 -38.90 -25.98 -7.65
CA LYS A 679 -40.21 -26.08 -8.35
C LYS A 679 -41.37 -26.52 -7.44
N LEU A 680 -41.04 -27.12 -6.30
CA LEU A 680 -41.97 -27.52 -5.26
C LEU A 680 -41.89 -26.57 -4.07
N VAL A 681 -41.43 -25.32 -4.19
CA VAL A 681 -41.35 -24.34 -3.10
C VAL A 681 -42.24 -23.14 -3.47
N ARG A 682 -42.94 -22.55 -2.50
CA ARG A 682 -43.85 -21.41 -2.66
C ARG A 682 -43.62 -20.40 -1.56
N ARG A 683 -43.62 -19.12 -1.93
CA ARG A 683 -43.53 -18.01 -0.99
C ARG A 683 -44.79 -17.88 -0.11
N LYS A 684 -44.61 -17.89 1.21
CA LYS A 684 -45.63 -17.60 2.22
C LYS A 684 -45.18 -16.45 3.10
N VAL A 685 -46.02 -15.43 3.22
CA VAL A 685 -45.75 -14.32 4.13
C VAL A 685 -46.48 -14.60 5.44
N ARG A 686 -45.75 -14.71 6.55
CA ARG A 686 -46.36 -14.84 7.87
C ARG A 686 -47.21 -13.61 8.13
N ALA A 687 -48.51 -13.82 8.38
CA ALA A 687 -49.48 -12.74 8.47
C ALA A 687 -49.22 -11.81 9.67
N ASP A 688 -48.59 -12.33 10.72
CA ASP A 688 -48.27 -11.67 11.98
C ASP A 688 -46.94 -10.89 11.94
N THR A 689 -45.88 -11.48 11.38
CA THR A 689 -44.55 -10.85 11.36
C THR A 689 -44.21 -10.17 10.04
N ARG A 690 -44.98 -10.43 8.98
CA ARG A 690 -44.67 -10.10 7.57
C ARG A 690 -43.36 -10.71 7.06
N GLU A 691 -42.80 -11.65 7.81
CA GLU A 691 -41.59 -12.36 7.41
C GLU A 691 -41.90 -13.31 6.26
N VAL A 692 -41.00 -13.37 5.29
CA VAL A 692 -41.15 -14.20 4.10
C VAL A 692 -40.57 -15.57 4.41
N LEU A 693 -41.42 -16.59 4.42
CA LEU A 693 -41.07 -18.00 4.57
C LEU A 693 -41.35 -18.74 3.25
N TYR A 694 -40.68 -19.86 3.03
CA TYR A 694 -40.80 -20.66 1.82
C TYR A 694 -41.31 -22.05 2.19
N GLU A 695 -42.45 -22.50 1.63
CA GLU A 695 -43.10 -23.79 1.96
C GLU A 695 -43.20 -24.70 0.73
N ARG A 696 -43.32 -26.02 0.89
CA ARG A 696 -43.38 -26.92 -0.27
C ARG A 696 -44.73 -26.81 -1.02
N GLY A 697 -44.72 -26.40 -2.28
CA GLY A 697 -45.85 -26.47 -3.22
C GLY A 697 -46.40 -27.89 -3.34
N GLY A 698 -47.60 -28.09 -2.78
CA GLY A 698 -48.25 -29.40 -2.63
C GLY A 698 -48.75 -29.67 -1.21
N LEU A 699 -48.26 -28.90 -0.21
CA LEU A 699 -48.64 -29.08 1.20
C LEU A 699 -50.15 -29.02 1.41
N ALA A 700 -50.90 -28.13 0.76
CA ALA A 700 -52.34 -28.00 1.04
C ALA A 700 -53.15 -29.30 0.80
N GLU A 701 -52.72 -30.17 -0.14
CA GLU A 701 -53.39 -31.45 -0.41
C GLU A 701 -52.88 -32.57 0.53
N GLU A 702 -51.60 -32.52 0.91
CA GLU A 702 -50.96 -33.45 1.86
C GLU A 702 -51.35 -33.14 3.31
N GLU A 703 -51.30 -31.88 3.75
CA GLU A 703 -51.84 -31.38 5.02
C GLU A 703 -53.33 -31.69 5.14
N ARG A 704 -54.12 -31.58 4.06
CA ARG A 704 -55.53 -32.01 4.07
C ARG A 704 -55.66 -33.52 4.29
N LYS A 705 -54.83 -34.33 3.62
CA LYS A 705 -54.79 -35.80 3.82
C LYS A 705 -54.19 -36.21 5.17
N LEU A 706 -53.34 -35.38 5.77
CA LEU A 706 -52.72 -35.59 7.08
C LEU A 706 -53.71 -35.19 8.19
N ALA A 707 -54.41 -34.07 8.04
CA ALA A 707 -55.49 -33.62 8.91
C ALA A 707 -56.72 -34.55 8.85
N GLU A 708 -57.00 -35.17 7.69
CA GLU A 708 -58.02 -36.22 7.57
C GLU A 708 -57.59 -37.55 8.23
N ARG A 709 -56.29 -37.80 8.45
CA ARG A 709 -55.74 -39.04 9.02
C ARG A 709 -55.36 -38.95 10.51
N CYS A 710 -54.98 -37.78 11.02
CA CYS A 710 -54.62 -37.57 12.42
C CYS A 710 -55.77 -36.90 13.16
N SER A 711 -56.71 -37.71 13.69
CA SER A 711 -57.91 -37.14 14.30
C SER A 711 -57.77 -36.66 15.74
N ASP A 712 -56.71 -36.98 16.51
CA ASP A 712 -56.57 -36.41 17.88
C ASP A 712 -55.18 -36.58 18.58
N THR A 713 -54.20 -37.33 18.08
CA THR A 713 -52.91 -37.53 18.79
C THR A 713 -51.73 -37.87 17.87
N CYS A 714 -51.27 -36.91 17.07
CA CYS A 714 -49.98 -37.02 16.39
C CYS A 714 -49.07 -35.89 16.92
N ASP A 715 -47.85 -36.24 17.34
CA ASP A 715 -46.81 -35.26 17.65
C ASP A 715 -46.59 -34.35 16.42
N HIS A 716 -46.33 -33.07 16.64
CA HIS A 716 -46.13 -32.10 15.55
C HIS A 716 -45.05 -32.61 14.57
N PRO A 717 -45.26 -32.43 13.24
CA PRO A 717 -44.28 -32.86 12.26
C PRO A 717 -42.92 -32.23 12.57
N MET A 718 -41.86 -33.03 12.52
CA MET A 718 -40.50 -32.50 12.66
C MET A 718 -40.23 -31.55 11.49
N VAL A 719 -40.00 -30.27 11.81
CA VAL A 719 -39.60 -29.25 10.84
C VAL A 719 -38.08 -29.29 10.68
N CYS A 720 -37.63 -29.46 9.45
CA CYS A 720 -36.22 -29.50 9.07
C CYS A 720 -35.82 -28.17 8.45
N HIS A 721 -34.72 -27.59 8.95
CA HIS A 721 -34.17 -26.34 8.44
C HIS A 721 -32.97 -26.63 7.52
N TYR A 722 -32.97 -26.03 6.34
CA TYR A 722 -31.89 -26.16 5.37
C TYR A 722 -31.37 -24.77 5.00
N LYS A 723 -30.05 -24.64 4.85
CA LYS A 723 -29.39 -23.43 4.37
C LYS A 723 -28.85 -23.66 2.97
N ALA A 724 -29.10 -22.72 2.06
CA ALA A 724 -28.57 -22.73 0.70
C ALA A 724 -28.09 -21.34 0.31
N ARG A 725 -27.00 -21.23 -0.45
CA ARG A 725 -26.54 -19.96 -1.02
C ARG A 725 -27.17 -19.78 -2.40
N MET A 726 -27.97 -18.73 -2.58
CA MET A 726 -28.63 -18.42 -3.85
C MET A 726 -28.03 -17.18 -4.46
N CYS A 727 -27.69 -17.23 -5.74
CA CYS A 727 -27.11 -16.12 -6.49
C CYS A 727 -28.10 -15.54 -7.49
N SER A 728 -28.05 -14.22 -7.71
CA SER A 728 -28.76 -13.48 -8.73
C SER A 728 -27.75 -12.80 -9.64
N ALA A 729 -28.00 -12.81 -10.95
CA ALA A 729 -27.17 -12.11 -11.91
C ALA A 729 -28.04 -11.65 -13.11
N PRO A 730 -27.60 -10.63 -13.88
CA PRO A 730 -28.41 -9.96 -14.89
C PRO A 730 -28.50 -10.75 -16.21
N ASN A 731 -29.47 -10.38 -17.06
CA ASN A 731 -29.89 -11.27 -18.15
C ASN A 731 -28.85 -11.47 -19.26
N GLU A 732 -27.94 -10.52 -19.43
CA GLU A 732 -26.81 -10.64 -20.34
C GLU A 732 -25.69 -9.70 -19.84
N ILE A 733 -24.51 -10.26 -19.55
CA ILE A 733 -23.26 -9.53 -19.31
C ILE A 733 -22.38 -9.78 -20.52
N THR A 734 -22.01 -8.71 -21.20
CA THR A 734 -21.14 -8.80 -22.37
C THR A 734 -19.67 -8.59 -21.95
N VAL A 735 -18.92 -9.69 -22.03
CA VAL A 735 -17.45 -9.84 -22.14
C VAL A 735 -16.58 -9.71 -20.87
N VAL A 736 -16.03 -10.85 -20.42
CA VAL A 736 -14.69 -10.89 -19.83
C VAL A 736 -13.69 -11.04 -20.98
N ALA A 737 -12.88 -10.01 -21.23
CA ALA A 737 -11.83 -10.02 -22.24
C ALA A 737 -10.51 -10.41 -21.58
N VAL A 738 -10.00 -11.61 -21.87
CA VAL A 738 -8.69 -12.06 -21.41
C VAL A 738 -7.72 -11.94 -22.58
N VAL A 739 -6.74 -11.06 -22.47
CA VAL A 739 -5.65 -10.90 -23.45
C VAL A 739 -4.37 -11.44 -22.85
N MET A 740 -3.71 -12.37 -23.55
CA MET A 740 -2.37 -12.86 -23.16
C MET A 740 -1.39 -12.59 -24.29
N ALA A 741 -0.25 -11.96 -23.97
CA ALA A 741 0.80 -11.72 -24.94
C ALA A 741 1.30 -13.03 -25.56
N GLY A 742 1.43 -13.05 -26.90
CA GLY A 742 2.09 -14.12 -27.63
C GLY A 742 3.42 -13.66 -28.21
N ALA A 743 4.17 -14.59 -28.82
CA ALA A 743 5.46 -14.27 -29.42
C ALA A 743 5.30 -13.25 -30.57
N GLY A 744 5.57 -11.98 -30.28
CA GLY A 744 5.61 -10.88 -31.26
C GLY A 744 4.30 -10.12 -31.49
N ASP A 745 3.22 -10.44 -30.77
CA ASP A 745 1.96 -9.67 -30.82
C ASP A 745 1.26 -9.72 -29.44
N PRO A 746 1.05 -8.56 -28.78
CA PRO A 746 0.40 -8.50 -27.48
C PRO A 746 -1.06 -8.99 -27.50
N TYR A 747 -1.71 -9.03 -28.67
CA TYR A 747 -3.09 -9.51 -28.86
C TYR A 747 -3.18 -10.88 -29.54
N ALA A 748 -2.06 -11.62 -29.60
CA ALA A 748 -1.99 -12.95 -30.23
C ALA A 748 -2.93 -13.97 -29.58
N ASN A 749 -3.24 -13.79 -28.29
CA ASN A 749 -4.24 -14.58 -27.58
C ASN A 749 -5.28 -13.63 -26.99
N ARG A 750 -6.54 -13.80 -27.36
CA ARG A 750 -7.68 -13.05 -26.83
C ARG A 750 -8.88 -13.97 -26.65
N LEU A 751 -9.56 -13.85 -25.53
CA LEU A 751 -10.76 -14.62 -25.22
C LEU A 751 -11.83 -13.69 -24.67
N ASN A 752 -12.98 -13.64 -25.33
CA ASN A 752 -14.15 -12.89 -24.92
C ASN A 752 -15.25 -13.87 -24.50
N ILE A 753 -15.54 -13.93 -23.20
CA ILE A 753 -16.59 -14.77 -22.63
C ILE A 753 -17.82 -13.91 -22.36
N GLY A 754 -18.92 -14.16 -23.08
CA GLY A 754 -20.24 -13.62 -22.78
C GLY A 754 -20.97 -14.49 -21.76
N ILE A 755 -21.77 -13.89 -20.90
CA ILE A 755 -22.60 -14.60 -19.92
C ILE A 755 -24.04 -14.18 -20.14
N THR A 756 -24.93 -15.12 -20.44
CA THR A 756 -26.38 -14.92 -20.54
C THR A 756 -27.09 -15.64 -19.40
N LEU A 757 -28.11 -14.98 -18.87
CA LEU A 757 -29.02 -15.52 -17.86
C LEU A 757 -30.44 -15.23 -18.36
N ASP A 758 -31.16 -16.22 -18.86
CA ASP A 758 -32.50 -15.95 -19.38
C ASP A 758 -33.44 -15.40 -18.29
N LYS A 759 -33.85 -14.13 -18.40
CA LYS A 759 -35.00 -13.56 -17.66
C LYS A 759 -35.83 -12.67 -18.59
N GLU A 760 -37.15 -12.70 -18.41
CA GLU A 760 -38.07 -11.70 -18.95
C GLU A 760 -38.14 -10.48 -18.01
N GLY A 761 -37.56 -9.33 -18.40
CA GLY A 761 -37.84 -8.01 -17.78
C GLY A 761 -36.64 -7.05 -17.57
N ASP A 762 -36.90 -5.75 -17.73
CA ASP A 762 -35.99 -4.69 -18.21
C ASP A 762 -35.15 -3.93 -17.16
N GLY A 763 -34.73 -4.55 -16.06
CA GLY A 763 -33.92 -3.87 -15.01
C GLY A 763 -32.42 -4.13 -15.16
N PHE A 764 -31.63 -3.13 -15.57
CA PHE A 764 -30.19 -3.30 -15.90
C PHE A 764 -29.25 -2.48 -15.00
N LEU A 765 -28.18 -3.11 -14.47
CA LEU A 765 -27.14 -2.52 -13.60
C LEU A 765 -25.72 -2.85 -14.15
N CYS A 766 -25.38 -2.32 -15.32
CA CYS A 766 -24.13 -2.70 -16.01
C CYS A 766 -22.84 -2.17 -15.39
N GLU A 767 -22.89 -0.97 -14.81
CA GLU A 767 -21.70 -0.26 -14.35
C GLU A 767 -21.05 -0.95 -13.15
N GLU A 768 -21.86 -1.49 -12.24
CA GLU A 768 -21.40 -2.14 -11.00
C GLU A 768 -20.75 -3.50 -11.27
N ILE A 769 -21.28 -4.25 -12.23
CA ILE A 769 -20.76 -5.58 -12.59
C ILE A 769 -19.48 -5.47 -13.43
N THR A 770 -19.40 -4.49 -14.32
CA THR A 770 -18.19 -4.24 -15.11
C THR A 770 -17.04 -3.79 -14.21
N ALA A 771 -17.31 -2.92 -13.25
CA ALA A 771 -16.32 -2.50 -12.26
C ALA A 771 -15.84 -3.68 -11.41
N ALA A 772 -16.76 -4.55 -10.99
CA ALA A 772 -16.43 -5.75 -10.22
C ALA A 772 -15.57 -6.77 -10.98
N LEU A 773 -15.92 -7.09 -12.23
CA LEU A 773 -15.16 -8.04 -13.04
C LEU A 773 -13.76 -7.51 -13.38
N THR A 774 -13.64 -6.19 -13.55
CA THR A 774 -12.35 -5.52 -13.73
C THR A 774 -11.50 -5.63 -12.47
N ALA A 775 -12.09 -5.31 -11.30
CA ALA A 775 -11.41 -5.42 -10.01
C ALA A 775 -10.98 -6.86 -9.72
N ALA A 776 -11.83 -7.85 -9.98
CA ALA A 776 -11.52 -9.26 -9.79
C ALA A 776 -10.39 -9.74 -10.72
N THR A 777 -10.37 -9.30 -11.98
CA THR A 777 -9.31 -9.66 -12.94
C THR A 777 -7.97 -9.05 -12.53
N VAL A 778 -7.97 -7.80 -12.06
CA VAL A 778 -6.78 -7.13 -11.47
C VAL A 778 -6.23 -7.89 -10.28
N LEU A 779 -7.10 -8.50 -9.47
CA LEU A 779 -6.74 -9.18 -8.23
C LEU A 779 -6.24 -10.62 -8.47
N LEU A 780 -6.78 -11.32 -9.47
CA LEU A 780 -6.53 -12.74 -9.72
C LEU A 780 -5.40 -13.02 -10.72
N ALA A 781 -5.11 -12.09 -11.62
CA ALA A 781 -4.06 -12.26 -12.64
C ALA A 781 -3.31 -10.94 -12.87
N PRO A 782 -2.64 -10.38 -11.85
CA PRO A 782 -1.94 -9.10 -11.93
C PRO A 782 -0.83 -9.08 -12.99
N GLU A 783 -0.30 -10.24 -13.38
CA GLU A 783 0.66 -10.42 -14.48
C GLU A 783 0.10 -10.07 -15.88
N LEU A 784 -1.23 -9.93 -16.03
CA LEU A 784 -1.86 -9.47 -17.27
C LEU A 784 -1.88 -7.93 -17.39
N LEU A 785 -1.35 -7.19 -16.40
CA LEU A 785 -1.34 -5.72 -16.31
C LEU A 785 -0.07 -5.06 -16.86
N GLU A 786 0.73 -5.73 -17.70
CA GLU A 786 1.74 -4.99 -18.47
C GLU A 786 1.04 -3.84 -19.22
N ALA A 787 1.62 -2.63 -19.15
CA ALA A 787 0.95 -1.35 -19.40
C ALA A 787 0.17 -1.24 -20.72
N ASP A 788 0.41 -2.13 -21.68
CA ASP A 788 -0.18 -2.11 -23.02
C ASP A 788 -1.34 -3.14 -23.21
N ALA A 789 -1.58 -4.06 -22.27
CA ALA A 789 -2.52 -5.19 -22.46
C ALA A 789 -4.01 -4.83 -22.21
N LEU A 790 -4.27 -3.85 -21.34
CA LEU A 790 -5.62 -3.35 -21.02
C LEU A 790 -5.89 -1.94 -21.59
N GLU A 791 -4.87 -1.23 -22.07
CA GLU A 791 -4.99 0.14 -22.60
C GLU A 791 -5.83 0.21 -23.91
N GLY A 792 -6.13 -0.95 -24.53
CA GLY A 792 -7.03 -1.07 -25.69
C GLY A 792 -8.41 -1.68 -25.40
N VAL A 793 -8.71 -2.06 -24.16
CA VAL A 793 -9.99 -2.71 -23.81
C VAL A 793 -10.97 -1.64 -23.27
N GLU A 794 -11.73 -1.03 -24.18
CA GLU A 794 -12.85 -0.16 -23.79
C GLU A 794 -14.02 -1.00 -23.22
N LEU A 795 -13.94 -1.39 -21.94
CA LEU A 795 -15.07 -2.02 -21.23
C LEU A 795 -16.30 -1.10 -21.18
N GLU A 796 -16.13 0.22 -21.23
CA GLU A 796 -17.22 1.21 -21.27
C GLU A 796 -17.98 1.24 -22.62
N THR A 797 -17.32 0.95 -23.76
CA THR A 797 -17.93 1.03 -25.10
C THR A 797 -18.89 -0.13 -25.39
N ILE A 798 -18.83 -1.19 -24.59
CA ILE A 798 -19.68 -2.39 -24.73
C ILE A 798 -21.13 -2.11 -24.29
N CYS A 799 -21.38 -1.07 -23.49
CA CYS A 799 -22.73 -0.67 -23.08
C CYS A 799 -23.47 0.23 -24.11
N GLY A 800 -22.83 0.56 -25.24
CA GLY A 800 -23.32 1.58 -26.19
C GLY A 800 -24.28 1.11 -27.29
N ILE A 801 -24.55 -0.19 -27.45
CA ILE A 801 -25.34 -0.71 -28.59
C ILE A 801 -26.74 -1.22 -28.16
N ILE A 802 -27.38 -0.66 -27.14
CA ILE A 802 -28.82 -0.92 -26.92
C ILE A 802 -29.52 0.36 -26.47
N LYS A 803 -29.88 1.21 -27.44
CA LYS A 803 -30.87 2.28 -27.22
C LYS A 803 -32.25 1.98 -27.82
N ASP A 804 -32.41 0.88 -28.55
CA ASP A 804 -33.72 0.45 -29.04
C ASP A 804 -33.79 -1.08 -29.30
N PRO A 805 -34.30 -1.89 -28.34
CA PRO A 805 -34.51 -3.32 -28.52
C PRO A 805 -35.48 -3.68 -29.66
N SER A 806 -36.31 -2.72 -30.11
CA SER A 806 -37.32 -2.92 -31.17
C SER A 806 -36.71 -3.13 -32.55
N SER A 807 -35.53 -2.54 -32.83
CA SER A 807 -34.95 -2.51 -34.17
C SER A 807 -34.34 -3.86 -34.61
N ILE A 808 -34.09 -4.77 -33.67
CA ILE A 808 -33.56 -6.12 -33.95
C ILE A 808 -34.70 -7.08 -34.34
N VAL A 809 -35.89 -6.90 -33.75
CA VAL A 809 -37.06 -7.74 -34.03
C VAL A 809 -37.74 -7.40 -35.35
N GLU A 810 -37.71 -6.14 -35.80
CA GLU A 810 -38.20 -5.76 -37.14
C GLU A 810 -37.27 -6.25 -38.26
N ASN A 811 -35.95 -6.20 -38.08
CA ASN A 811 -34.98 -6.67 -39.08
C ASN A 811 -34.99 -8.19 -39.29
N LEU A 812 -35.41 -8.98 -38.30
CA LEU A 812 -35.54 -10.43 -38.40
C LEU A 812 -36.89 -10.90 -38.99
N LYS A 813 -37.90 -10.02 -39.04
CA LYS A 813 -39.22 -10.33 -39.66
C LYS A 813 -39.27 -10.00 -41.15
N GLU A 814 -38.49 -9.04 -41.65
CA GLU A 814 -38.48 -8.69 -43.07
C GLU A 814 -37.62 -9.62 -43.96
N THR A 815 -36.70 -10.41 -43.41
CA THR A 815 -35.79 -11.26 -44.20
C THR A 815 -36.35 -12.60 -44.65
N LYS A 816 -37.62 -12.94 -44.32
CA LYS A 816 -38.27 -14.19 -44.76
C LYS A 816 -39.32 -14.05 -45.87
N ALA A 817 -39.52 -12.87 -46.46
CA ALA A 817 -40.45 -12.72 -47.57
C ALA A 817 -39.83 -11.98 -48.77
N SER A 818 -39.87 -12.62 -49.94
CA SER A 818 -39.51 -12.08 -51.27
C SER A 818 -38.00 -12.13 -51.58
N ARG A 819 -37.48 -12.64 -52.70
CA ARG A 819 -37.91 -13.50 -53.83
C ARG A 819 -36.73 -13.46 -54.82
N ARG A 820 -36.38 -14.62 -55.40
CA ARG A 820 -35.88 -14.80 -56.78
C ARG A 820 -34.70 -13.94 -57.30
N VAL A 821 -33.59 -14.66 -57.44
CA VAL A 821 -32.60 -14.61 -58.53
C VAL A 821 -33.03 -13.86 -59.80
N VAL A 822 -32.29 -12.80 -60.16
CA VAL A 822 -31.94 -12.48 -61.55
C VAL A 822 -30.48 -12.00 -61.60
N ARG A 823 -29.67 -12.68 -62.41
CA ARG A 823 -28.28 -12.32 -62.74
C ARG A 823 -28.24 -11.10 -63.67
N ARG A 824 -27.28 -10.18 -63.47
CA ARG A 824 -26.42 -9.62 -64.54
C ARG A 824 -25.21 -8.88 -63.99
N ALA A 825 -24.11 -9.00 -64.74
CA ALA A 825 -22.74 -8.61 -64.42
C ALA A 825 -22.42 -7.14 -64.83
N PRO A 826 -21.18 -6.65 -64.66
CA PRO A 826 -20.86 -5.42 -63.94
C PRO A 826 -20.67 -4.20 -64.86
N LYS A 827 -20.69 -2.99 -64.29
CA LYS A 827 -20.07 -1.82 -64.91
C LYS A 827 -19.36 -0.93 -63.90
N ALA A 828 -18.24 -0.44 -64.40
CA ALA A 828 -17.16 0.27 -63.77
C ALA A 828 -17.48 1.74 -63.48
N VAL A 829 -16.88 2.24 -62.38
CA VAL A 829 -16.00 3.42 -62.31
C VAL A 829 -16.61 4.85 -62.38
N LEU A 830 -16.01 5.68 -61.51
CA LEU A 830 -15.83 7.15 -61.47
C LEU A 830 -16.80 8.02 -60.65
N ALA A 831 -16.21 8.54 -59.55
CA ALA A 831 -16.07 9.94 -59.16
C ALA A 831 -17.31 10.87 -59.23
N PHE A 832 -17.70 11.41 -58.08
CA PHE A 832 -17.15 12.66 -57.54
C PHE A 832 -17.07 12.59 -56.02
#